data_AF-A0A7V3UYY2-F1
#
_entry.id   AF-A0A7V3UYY2-F1
#
_cell.length_a   1.000
_cell.length_b   1.000
_cell.length_c   1.000
_cell.angle_alpha   90.00
_cell.angle_beta   90.00
_cell.angle_gamma   90.00
#
_symmetry.space_group_name_H-M   'P 1'
#
loop_
_entity.id
_entity.type
_entity.pdbx_description
1 polymer ?
#
loop_
_entity_poly.entity_id
_entity_poly.type
_entity_poly.pdbx_seq_one_letter_code
_entity_poly.pdbx_strand_id
1 'polypeptide(L)'
;KWQPGEWHHLAACWQNRSELSLYVDGVRVQSLSGDQAGFPVEIPTRFYVGNWRGGFPARALIDEVKVYDAPLSAEEVLREAGEYVLPVHLDLGRTLFERGIGGVLPLRFYNPTDGNLAFRFHVTIEAPTGRKVLESSTALEVAAPPQGWGERSVELPAQALSEEGVYHVTCAAGDVVAKKLKAYFLVVSPIPAEKPADGAAAPKPKLRLVDEIDCTASLGPERFASTGKSSVVSSPLGAYREAGPDRYDRMAFRFRVERPGVWHVIVVTYPDDKPRSCDIIANSPKYYANVYDVATGYLCGVENRISGRMIDFPIWFTPREEDNAIVFMTLERGRPAAAAKVAVYEVEGGLPPAAVRVPPDGGRQIGNYWEDPTICLQHGGLDFSPPEVYKSFCRLSDYLRFSGQNLICYPIAWYIGTMYPSAREGFRMGVGFDRHCIDWVEYALRLCERRGLKFLPEMYFAGTMALEDRWKGQSEEAIWAGEETPKLITWDGTQSKGFYFNPPYYNPIHPIVRQALQEYVEEAVDRYAKYPALEGISLIVGQGNCVFFGSIQSGYDDFTVGLFEKETGIHVPADKTGAARFSQRFRWLMANARERWIEWRCEKIRDLHKDLADRIRRRRPDLKLYLTFYHVDGHNWNPMYNLDAWRPGGRSTEQIYREGGFDMRLYRNLSGIVLRRVMYPIDYRFFTTYYGGAAPTVTKYSPATSSY
;
A
#
# COMPACT_ATOMS: atom_id res chain seq x y z
N LYS A 1 -17.73 7.13 1.41
CA LYS A 1 -19.15 6.72 1.28
C LYS A 1 -20.02 7.92 1.66
N TRP A 2 -20.96 8.33 0.83
CA TRP A 2 -21.91 9.42 1.14
C TRP A 2 -22.96 8.91 2.14
N GLN A 3 -23.44 9.76 3.04
CA GLN A 3 -24.49 9.39 3.99
C GLN A 3 -25.87 9.85 3.49
N PRO A 4 -26.94 9.12 3.85
CA PRO A 4 -28.30 9.59 3.61
C PRO A 4 -28.53 10.99 4.20
N GLY A 5 -29.15 11.88 3.41
CA GLY A 5 -29.49 13.24 3.83
C GLY A 5 -28.39 14.29 3.64
N GLU A 6 -27.30 13.97 2.95
CA GLU A 6 -26.23 14.93 2.60
C GLU A 6 -26.39 15.45 1.17
N TRP A 7 -26.10 16.75 0.99
CA TRP A 7 -25.92 17.36 -0.32
C TRP A 7 -24.42 17.49 -0.63
N HIS A 8 -24.05 17.14 -1.86
CA HIS A 8 -22.70 17.28 -2.39
C HIS A 8 -22.74 18.01 -3.72
N HIS A 9 -21.77 18.88 -3.96
CA HIS A 9 -21.56 19.46 -5.29
C HIS A 9 -20.69 18.51 -6.11
N LEU A 10 -21.08 18.24 -7.36
CA LEU A 10 -20.32 17.40 -8.28
C LEU A 10 -20.12 18.17 -9.58
N ALA A 11 -18.88 18.20 -10.08
CA ALA A 11 -18.60 18.74 -11.40
C ALA A 11 -17.67 17.82 -12.18
N ALA A 12 -17.91 17.69 -13.48
CA ALA A 12 -17.01 17.05 -14.41
C ALA A 12 -16.70 18.05 -15.53
N CYS A 13 -15.43 18.34 -15.73
CA CYS A 13 -14.95 19.25 -16.77
C CYS A 13 -14.08 18.46 -17.73
N TRP A 14 -14.29 18.62 -19.04
CA TRP A 14 -13.47 17.91 -20.02
C TRP A 14 -13.16 18.75 -21.24
N GLN A 15 -11.98 18.50 -21.78
CA GLN A 15 -11.56 18.88 -23.11
C GLN A 15 -11.07 17.59 -23.79
N ASN A 16 -11.78 17.15 -24.82
CA ASN A 16 -11.57 15.83 -25.41
C ASN A 16 -10.10 15.59 -25.80
N ARG A 17 -9.56 14.46 -25.35
CA ARG A 17 -8.16 14.02 -25.55
C ARG A 17 -7.10 14.98 -25.00
N SER A 18 -7.50 15.93 -24.17
CA SER A 18 -6.61 16.85 -23.47
C SER A 18 -6.67 16.57 -21.97
N GLU A 19 -7.83 16.84 -21.36
CA GLU A 19 -8.04 16.71 -19.91
C GLU A 19 -9.49 16.31 -19.61
N LEU A 20 -9.68 15.45 -18.60
CA LEU A 20 -10.97 15.20 -17.96
C LEU A 20 -10.73 15.31 -16.46
N SER A 21 -11.42 16.21 -15.79
CA SER A 21 -11.29 16.46 -14.35
C SER A 21 -12.64 16.27 -13.65
N LEU A 22 -12.63 15.53 -12.54
CA LEU A 22 -13.79 15.30 -11.67
C LEU A 22 -13.58 16.04 -10.36
N TYR A 23 -14.62 16.73 -9.90
CA TYR A 23 -14.62 17.50 -8.67
C TYR A 23 -15.77 17.06 -7.75
N VAL A 24 -15.49 17.03 -6.45
CA VAL A 24 -16.48 16.83 -5.38
C VAL A 24 -16.32 17.97 -4.39
N ASP A 25 -17.42 18.66 -4.11
CA ASP A 25 -17.48 19.81 -3.19
C ASP A 25 -16.46 20.91 -3.55
N GLY A 26 -16.25 21.11 -4.85
CA GLY A 26 -15.33 22.11 -5.41
C GLY A 26 -13.88 21.64 -5.52
N VAL A 27 -13.54 20.47 -4.99
CA VAL A 27 -12.18 19.94 -4.96
C VAL A 27 -11.99 18.88 -6.03
N ARG A 28 -10.92 19.00 -6.82
CA ARG A 28 -10.60 18.00 -7.85
C ARG A 28 -10.22 16.69 -7.17
N VAL A 29 -11.01 15.64 -7.42
CA VAL A 29 -10.80 14.29 -6.87
C VAL A 29 -10.17 13.34 -7.86
N GLN A 30 -10.21 13.63 -9.16
CA GLN A 30 -9.58 12.81 -10.19
C GLN A 30 -9.32 13.63 -11.45
N SER A 31 -8.28 13.27 -12.19
CA SER A 31 -8.05 13.79 -13.54
C SER A 31 -7.47 12.72 -14.46
N LEU A 32 -7.85 12.73 -15.73
CA LEU A 32 -7.21 12.00 -16.82
C LEU A 32 -6.64 13.00 -17.81
N SER A 33 -5.54 12.64 -18.47
CA SER A 33 -4.89 13.47 -19.48
C SER A 33 -4.64 12.70 -20.78
N GLY A 34 -4.48 13.44 -21.88
CA GLY A 34 -4.18 12.89 -23.20
C GLY A 34 -5.26 11.92 -23.70
N ASP A 35 -4.86 10.83 -24.35
CA ASP A 35 -5.80 9.86 -24.95
C ASP A 35 -6.73 9.18 -23.92
N GLN A 36 -6.37 9.19 -22.63
CA GLN A 36 -7.24 8.67 -21.57
C GLN A 36 -8.40 9.61 -21.22
N ALA A 37 -8.27 10.91 -21.54
CA ALA A 37 -9.34 11.90 -21.42
C ALA A 37 -10.31 11.87 -22.63
N GLY A 38 -10.58 10.68 -23.17
CA GLY A 38 -11.50 10.49 -24.29
C GLY A 38 -12.95 10.67 -23.85
N PHE A 39 -13.58 11.77 -24.26
CA PHE A 39 -15.00 12.04 -24.01
C PHE A 39 -15.65 12.56 -25.31
N PRO A 40 -16.96 12.32 -25.57
CA PRO A 40 -17.58 12.77 -26.82
C PRO A 40 -17.41 14.27 -27.05
N VAL A 41 -16.97 14.64 -28.26
CA VAL A 41 -16.86 16.04 -28.73
C VAL A 41 -18.22 16.57 -29.18
N GLU A 42 -19.07 15.66 -29.67
CA GLU A 42 -20.41 16.01 -30.14
C GLU A 42 -21.42 15.94 -29.00
N ILE A 43 -22.37 16.88 -28.99
CA ILE A 43 -23.49 16.89 -28.04
C ILE A 43 -24.27 15.59 -28.24
N PRO A 44 -24.32 14.71 -27.23
CA PRO A 44 -25.01 13.43 -27.37
C PRO A 44 -26.52 13.66 -27.53
N THR A 45 -27.17 12.83 -28.34
CA THR A 45 -28.65 12.88 -28.49
C THR A 45 -29.39 12.57 -27.20
N ARG A 46 -28.73 11.94 -26.22
CA ARG A 46 -29.22 11.68 -24.87
C ARG A 46 -28.08 11.83 -23.87
N PHE A 47 -28.30 12.61 -22.82
CA PHE A 47 -27.41 12.74 -21.68
C PHE A 47 -28.13 12.21 -20.44
N TYR A 48 -27.49 11.30 -19.71
CA TYR A 48 -28.05 10.71 -18.50
C TYR A 48 -27.32 11.27 -17.29
N VAL A 49 -28.06 11.85 -16.35
CA VAL A 49 -27.54 12.29 -15.06
C VAL A 49 -28.02 11.31 -13.99
N GLY A 50 -27.09 10.81 -13.17
CA GLY A 50 -27.43 9.87 -12.09
C GLY A 50 -27.92 8.49 -12.55
N ASN A 51 -27.66 8.10 -13.79
CA ASN A 51 -28.02 6.78 -14.30
C ASN A 51 -27.06 6.33 -15.41
N TRP A 52 -26.58 5.08 -15.34
CA TRP A 52 -25.82 4.48 -16.45
C TRP A 52 -26.75 3.68 -17.38
N ARG A 53 -27.01 4.24 -18.58
CA ARG A 53 -27.75 3.60 -19.70
C ARG A 53 -29.13 3.02 -19.33
N GLY A 54 -29.80 3.59 -18.33
CA GLY A 54 -31.09 3.12 -17.83
C GLY A 54 -31.03 1.96 -16.83
N GLY A 55 -29.86 1.31 -16.66
CA GLY A 55 -29.74 0.08 -15.85
C GLY A 55 -29.31 0.29 -14.40
N PHE A 56 -28.68 1.43 -14.09
CA PHE A 56 -28.04 1.65 -12.78
C PHE A 56 -28.33 3.06 -12.26
N PRO A 57 -29.48 3.30 -11.62
CA PRO A 57 -29.79 4.58 -11.01
C PRO A 57 -28.91 4.82 -9.77
N ALA A 58 -28.43 6.05 -9.59
CA ALA A 58 -27.56 6.47 -8.49
C ALA A 58 -28.24 6.39 -7.10
N ARG A 59 -29.57 6.19 -7.05
CA ARG A 59 -30.39 6.19 -5.82
C ARG A 59 -30.13 7.44 -4.96
N ALA A 60 -30.07 8.60 -5.60
CA ALA A 60 -29.84 9.90 -4.98
C ALA A 60 -30.82 10.95 -5.53
N LEU A 61 -31.08 12.01 -4.75
CA LEU A 61 -31.71 13.23 -5.25
C LEU A 61 -30.67 14.07 -5.97
N ILE A 62 -31.07 14.68 -7.07
CA ILE A 62 -30.22 15.54 -7.89
C ILE A 62 -30.99 16.84 -8.11
N ASP A 63 -30.33 17.96 -7.85
CA ASP A 63 -30.88 19.30 -7.95
C ASP A 63 -29.82 20.26 -8.50
N GLU A 64 -30.23 21.45 -8.94
CA GLU A 64 -29.32 22.53 -9.39
C GLU A 64 -28.36 22.12 -10.54
N VAL A 65 -28.85 21.32 -11.50
CA VAL A 65 -28.02 20.84 -12.62
C VAL A 65 -27.68 21.98 -13.59
N LYS A 66 -26.38 22.29 -13.71
CA LYS A 66 -25.82 23.27 -14.66
C LYS A 66 -24.99 22.57 -15.75
N VAL A 67 -25.07 23.05 -16.99
CA VAL A 67 -24.27 22.56 -18.13
C VAL A 67 -23.65 23.76 -18.83
N TYR A 68 -22.34 23.72 -19.04
CA TYR A 68 -21.55 24.78 -19.68
C TYR A 68 -21.05 24.31 -21.04
N ASP A 69 -20.87 25.25 -21.97
CA ASP A 69 -20.32 25.02 -23.32
C ASP A 69 -18.78 25.06 -23.39
N ALA A 70 -18.15 25.36 -22.26
CA ALA A 70 -16.69 25.31 -22.06
C ALA A 70 -16.34 24.66 -20.72
N PRO A 71 -15.16 24.00 -20.61
CA PRO A 71 -14.71 23.46 -19.34
C PRO A 71 -14.41 24.61 -18.36
N LEU A 72 -15.02 24.53 -17.18
CA LEU A 72 -14.69 25.44 -16.08
C LEU A 72 -13.28 25.16 -15.56
N SER A 73 -12.59 26.22 -15.16
CA SER A 73 -11.36 26.13 -14.37
C SER A 73 -11.63 25.60 -12.96
N ALA A 74 -10.60 25.09 -12.28
CA ALA A 74 -10.73 24.61 -10.90
C ALA A 74 -11.25 25.71 -9.94
N GLU A 75 -10.84 26.97 -10.16
CA GLU A 75 -11.30 28.12 -9.38
C GLU A 75 -12.80 28.40 -9.59
N GLU A 76 -13.29 28.29 -10.83
CA GLU A 76 -14.70 28.50 -11.14
C GLU A 76 -15.57 27.38 -10.55
N VAL A 77 -15.15 26.13 -10.68
CA VAL A 77 -15.84 24.97 -10.07
C VAL A 77 -15.92 25.12 -8.55
N LEU A 78 -14.84 25.59 -7.93
CA LEU A 78 -14.77 25.81 -6.49
C LEU A 78 -15.71 26.94 -6.04
N ARG A 79 -15.78 28.03 -6.82
CA ARG A 79 -16.72 29.13 -6.56
C ARG A 79 -18.18 28.67 -6.65
N GLU A 80 -18.52 27.91 -7.69
CA GLU A 80 -19.86 27.31 -7.85
C GLU A 80 -20.20 26.40 -6.66
N ALA A 81 -19.25 25.56 -6.23
CA ALA A 81 -19.44 24.71 -5.06
C ALA A 81 -19.69 25.53 -3.78
N GLY A 82 -18.97 26.64 -3.61
CA GLY A 82 -19.06 27.53 -2.45
C GLY A 82 -20.44 28.16 -2.21
N GLU A 83 -21.31 28.21 -3.22
CA GLU A 83 -22.70 28.66 -3.07
C GLU A 83 -23.55 27.65 -2.28
N TYR A 84 -23.18 26.37 -2.32
CA TYR A 84 -23.97 25.27 -1.79
C TYR A 84 -23.30 24.56 -0.60
N VAL A 85 -21.98 24.50 -0.59
CA VAL A 85 -21.19 23.77 0.43
C VAL A 85 -19.98 24.58 0.87
N LEU A 86 -19.64 24.49 2.16
CA LEU A 86 -18.35 25.00 2.64
C LEU A 86 -17.24 24.09 2.09
N PRO A 87 -16.32 24.60 1.24
CA PRO A 87 -15.31 23.77 0.58
C PRO A 87 -14.15 23.50 1.54
N VAL A 88 -14.40 22.78 2.64
CA VAL A 88 -13.38 22.37 3.59
C VAL A 88 -13.51 20.88 3.90
N HIS A 89 -12.38 20.25 4.23
CA HIS A 89 -12.36 18.84 4.61
C HIS A 89 -11.98 18.68 6.08
N LEU A 90 -12.78 17.90 6.81
CA LEU A 90 -12.52 17.57 8.21
C LEU A 90 -11.69 16.28 8.32
N ASP A 91 -10.59 16.36 9.04
CA ASP A 91 -9.72 15.27 9.46
C ASP A 91 -9.54 15.36 10.99
N LEU A 92 -9.70 14.26 11.72
CA LEU A 92 -9.61 14.30 13.19
C LEU A 92 -8.17 14.29 13.70
N GLY A 93 -7.19 14.04 12.84
CA GLY A 93 -5.77 13.94 13.20
C GLY A 93 -5.45 12.89 14.26
N ARG A 94 -6.43 12.17 14.78
CA ARG A 94 -6.36 11.08 15.74
C ARG A 94 -7.75 10.44 15.78
N THR A 95 -7.79 9.12 15.67
CA THR A 95 -9.06 8.39 15.51
C THR A 95 -9.17 7.19 16.47
N LEU A 96 -8.22 6.98 17.39
CA LEU A 96 -8.31 5.95 18.43
C LEU A 96 -8.21 6.50 19.85
N PHE A 97 -9.15 6.06 20.68
CA PHE A 97 -9.19 6.33 22.11
C PHE A 97 -9.37 5.03 22.89
N GLU A 98 -8.83 5.01 24.11
CA GLU A 98 -9.03 3.90 25.05
C GLU A 98 -10.25 4.19 25.92
N ARG A 99 -11.10 3.18 26.12
CA ARG A 99 -12.32 3.30 26.92
C ARG A 99 -11.99 3.71 28.35
N GLY A 100 -12.67 4.74 28.83
CA GLY A 100 -12.50 5.29 30.18
C GLY A 100 -11.24 6.16 30.37
N ILE A 101 -10.50 6.47 29.30
CA ILE A 101 -9.33 7.35 29.36
C ILE A 101 -9.64 8.62 28.55
N GLY A 102 -9.73 9.75 29.26
CA GLY A 102 -9.95 11.06 28.64
C GLY A 102 -8.81 11.46 27.68
N GLY A 103 -9.09 12.41 26.80
CA GLY A 103 -8.08 12.88 25.85
C GLY A 103 -8.53 14.11 25.07
N VAL A 104 -7.67 14.54 24.16
CA VAL A 104 -7.94 15.65 23.25
C VAL A 104 -8.24 15.09 21.86
N LEU A 105 -9.33 15.55 21.26
CA LEU A 105 -9.70 15.25 19.88
C LEU A 105 -9.35 16.45 18.99
N PRO A 106 -8.36 16.32 18.10
CA PRO A 106 -8.09 17.33 17.08
C PRO A 106 -9.22 17.40 16.05
N LEU A 107 -9.42 18.59 15.49
CA LEU A 107 -10.34 18.90 14.41
C LEU A 107 -9.54 19.72 13.40
N ARG A 108 -9.10 19.09 12.33
CA ARG A 108 -8.26 19.67 11.29
C ARG A 108 -9.11 19.91 10.06
N PHE A 109 -9.09 21.15 9.56
CA PHE A 109 -9.88 21.59 8.43
C PHE A 109 -8.94 21.98 7.30
N TYR A 110 -8.91 21.19 6.24
CA TYR A 110 -8.14 21.54 5.05
C TYR A 110 -8.92 22.53 4.20
N ASN A 111 -8.27 23.64 3.86
CA ASN A 111 -8.74 24.61 2.90
C ASN A 111 -8.09 24.31 1.53
N PRO A 112 -8.85 23.79 0.56
CA PRO A 112 -8.39 23.50 -0.79
C PRO A 112 -8.34 24.74 -1.70
N THR A 113 -8.75 25.91 -1.21
CA THR A 113 -8.86 27.14 -2.02
C THR A 113 -7.55 27.93 -2.04
N ASP A 114 -7.42 28.86 -2.99
CA ASP A 114 -6.29 29.79 -3.08
C ASP A 114 -6.45 31.04 -2.19
N GLY A 115 -7.59 31.15 -1.50
CA GLY A 115 -7.90 32.23 -0.56
C GLY A 115 -7.83 31.77 0.89
N ASN A 116 -7.72 32.72 1.82
CA ASN A 116 -7.91 32.42 3.24
C ASN A 116 -9.40 32.12 3.50
N LEU A 117 -9.68 31.07 4.26
CA LEU A 117 -11.03 30.78 4.74
C LEU A 117 -11.12 31.03 6.24
N ALA A 118 -12.20 31.72 6.64
CA ALA A 118 -12.59 31.89 8.03
C ALA A 118 -14.05 31.46 8.19
N PHE A 119 -14.32 30.58 9.14
CA PHE A 119 -15.65 30.03 9.36
C PHE A 119 -15.86 29.65 10.84
N ARG A 120 -17.12 29.47 11.23
CA ARG A 120 -17.55 29.08 12.57
C ARG A 120 -18.33 27.79 12.53
N PHE A 121 -18.12 26.89 13.49
CA PHE A 121 -18.88 25.64 13.57
C PHE A 121 -19.25 25.23 15.01
N HIS A 122 -20.39 24.55 15.15
CA HIS A 122 -20.73 23.81 16.36
C HIS A 122 -20.30 22.35 16.23
N VAL A 123 -19.79 21.77 17.32
CA VAL A 123 -19.37 20.37 17.39
C VAL A 123 -20.38 19.58 18.20
N THR A 124 -20.83 18.47 17.64
CA THR A 124 -21.58 17.44 18.37
C THR A 124 -20.83 16.11 18.25
N ILE A 125 -20.71 15.39 19.37
CA ILE A 125 -20.14 14.04 19.40
C ILE A 125 -21.15 13.09 20.00
N GLU A 126 -21.41 12.00 19.29
CA GLU A 126 -22.37 10.97 19.67
C GLU A 126 -21.65 9.65 19.88
N ALA A 127 -21.96 8.98 20.99
CA ALA A 127 -21.52 7.63 21.29
C ALA A 127 -22.19 6.61 20.35
N PRO A 128 -21.72 5.34 20.32
CA PRO A 128 -22.29 4.31 19.45
C PRO A 128 -23.78 4.07 19.65
N THR A 129 -24.30 4.33 20.86
CA THR A 129 -25.73 4.24 21.21
C THR A 129 -26.57 5.43 20.74
N GLY A 130 -25.95 6.45 20.13
CA GLY A 130 -26.61 7.71 19.75
C GLY A 130 -26.68 8.74 20.89
N ARG A 131 -26.16 8.41 22.09
CA ARG A 131 -26.08 9.35 23.21
C ARG A 131 -25.09 10.47 22.87
N LYS A 132 -25.55 11.73 22.89
CA LYS A 132 -24.65 12.89 22.81
C LYS A 132 -23.73 12.94 24.03
N VAL A 133 -22.43 12.90 23.78
CA VAL A 133 -21.38 12.98 24.83
C VAL A 133 -20.68 14.33 24.87
N LEU A 134 -20.78 15.11 23.79
CA LEU A 134 -20.32 16.49 23.72
C LEU A 134 -21.21 17.29 22.76
N GLU A 135 -21.53 18.52 23.14
CA GLU A 135 -22.19 19.51 22.29
C GLU A 135 -21.59 20.89 22.64
N SER A 136 -21.04 21.59 21.65
CA SER A 136 -20.39 22.87 21.92
C SER A 136 -21.44 23.98 22.15
N SER A 137 -21.34 24.65 23.30
CA SER A 137 -22.25 25.75 23.67
C SER A 137 -22.08 26.99 22.80
N THR A 138 -20.87 27.19 22.25
CA THR A 138 -20.55 28.27 21.32
C THR A 138 -19.95 27.69 20.05
N ALA A 139 -20.04 28.45 18.95
CA ALA A 139 -19.36 28.10 17.72
C ALA A 139 -17.84 28.30 17.89
N LEU A 140 -17.05 27.37 17.37
CA LEU A 140 -15.60 27.45 17.30
C LEU A 140 -15.21 28.16 16.00
N GLU A 141 -14.42 29.22 16.11
CA GLU A 141 -13.86 29.93 14.95
C GLU A 141 -12.66 29.17 14.41
N VAL A 142 -12.53 29.01 13.09
CA VAL A 142 -11.33 28.49 12.43
C VAL A 142 -10.92 29.41 11.30
N ALA A 143 -9.61 29.61 11.19
CA ALA A 143 -8.96 30.20 10.04
C ALA A 143 -8.05 29.13 9.42
N ALA A 144 -8.16 28.94 8.12
CA ALA A 144 -7.34 28.00 7.36
C ALA A 144 -6.69 28.75 6.18
N PRO A 145 -5.34 28.73 6.06
CA PRO A 145 -4.64 29.39 4.97
C PRO A 145 -4.93 28.68 3.63
N PRO A 146 -4.67 29.33 2.49
CA PRO A 146 -4.76 28.70 1.17
C PRO A 146 -4.00 27.37 1.12
N GLN A 147 -4.62 26.35 0.53
CA GLN A 147 -4.03 25.01 0.37
C GLN A 147 -3.41 24.46 1.67
N GLY A 148 -4.05 24.73 2.81
CA GLY A 148 -3.47 24.49 4.12
C GLY A 148 -4.50 24.17 5.20
N TRP A 149 -3.97 23.84 6.38
CA TRP A 149 -4.76 23.32 7.50
C TRP A 149 -5.08 24.41 8.52
N GLY A 150 -6.36 24.50 8.93
CA GLY A 150 -6.79 25.17 10.15
C GLY A 150 -7.13 24.15 11.22
N GLU A 151 -6.69 24.35 12.46
CA GLU A 151 -6.84 23.33 13.52
C GLU A 151 -7.55 23.86 14.77
N ARG A 152 -8.41 23.02 15.35
CA ARG A 152 -8.99 23.18 16.69
C ARG A 152 -8.92 21.86 17.43
N SER A 153 -9.25 21.89 18.71
CA SER A 153 -9.34 20.70 19.52
C SER A 153 -10.51 20.80 20.49
N VAL A 154 -11.09 19.65 20.81
CA VAL A 154 -12.08 19.51 21.88
C VAL A 154 -11.57 18.52 22.91
N GLU A 155 -11.80 18.83 24.19
CA GLU A 155 -11.48 17.91 25.28
C GLU A 155 -12.59 16.88 25.45
N LEU A 156 -12.20 15.62 25.62
CA LEU A 156 -13.07 14.49 25.86
C LEU A 156 -12.79 13.95 27.27
N PRO A 157 -13.70 14.15 28.24
CA PRO A 157 -13.53 13.57 29.57
C PRO A 157 -13.68 12.04 29.50
N ALA A 158 -13.10 11.33 30.47
CA ALA A 158 -13.15 9.87 30.55
C ALA A 158 -14.58 9.30 30.47
N GLN A 159 -15.57 10.01 31.04
CA GLN A 159 -16.97 9.63 31.03
C GLN A 159 -17.60 9.71 29.64
N ALA A 160 -17.13 10.62 28.77
CA ALA A 160 -17.56 10.69 27.37
C ALA A 160 -17.10 9.44 26.60
N LEU A 161 -15.96 8.87 26.99
CA LEU A 161 -15.32 7.70 26.37
C LEU A 161 -15.63 6.38 27.11
N SER A 162 -16.81 6.27 27.73
CA SER A 162 -17.20 5.11 28.55
C SER A 162 -17.72 3.91 27.75
N GLU A 163 -18.09 4.10 26.48
CA GLU A 163 -18.65 3.07 25.61
C GLU A 163 -17.61 2.63 24.58
N GLU A 164 -17.59 1.35 24.24
CA GLU A 164 -16.75 0.82 23.14
C GLU A 164 -17.50 0.92 21.82
N GLY A 165 -16.81 1.33 20.76
CA GLY A 165 -17.37 1.40 19.41
C GLY A 165 -17.05 2.69 18.68
N VAL A 166 -17.78 2.93 17.58
CA VAL A 166 -17.59 4.10 16.71
C VAL A 166 -18.36 5.30 17.25
N TYR A 167 -17.63 6.36 17.55
CA TYR A 167 -18.18 7.66 17.92
C TYR A 167 -18.25 8.54 16.67
N HIS A 168 -19.37 9.26 16.52
CA HIS A 168 -19.62 10.13 15.38
C HIS A 168 -19.39 11.59 15.79
N VAL A 169 -18.59 12.30 14.98
CA VAL A 169 -18.31 13.72 15.13
C VAL A 169 -19.04 14.46 14.04
N THR A 170 -19.80 15.48 14.41
CA THR A 170 -20.52 16.36 13.49
C THR A 170 -20.08 17.80 13.74
N CYS A 171 -19.55 18.47 12.71
CA CYS A 171 -19.28 19.90 12.72
C CYS A 171 -20.28 20.60 11.79
N ALA A 172 -21.14 21.46 12.34
CA ALA A 172 -22.14 22.21 11.59
C ALA A 172 -21.76 23.70 11.54
N ALA A 173 -21.57 24.24 10.34
CA ALA A 173 -21.32 25.67 10.17
C ALA A 173 -22.62 26.47 10.37
N GLY A 174 -22.56 27.58 11.10
CA GLY A 174 -23.75 28.34 11.53
C GLY A 174 -24.52 29.03 10.39
N ASP A 175 -23.85 29.35 9.28
CA ASP A 175 -24.36 30.25 8.24
C ASP A 175 -24.55 29.58 6.86
N VAL A 176 -24.12 28.32 6.69
CA VAL A 176 -24.25 27.56 5.42
C VAL A 176 -25.01 26.27 5.71
N VAL A 177 -26.25 26.19 5.23
CA VAL A 177 -27.29 25.28 5.73
C VAL A 177 -27.16 23.83 5.24
N ALA A 178 -26.41 23.53 4.18
CA ALA A 178 -26.55 22.21 3.53
C ALA A 178 -25.61 21.10 4.02
N LYS A 179 -24.38 21.39 4.49
CA LYS A 179 -23.38 20.35 4.77
C LYS A 179 -22.86 20.36 6.21
N LYS A 180 -23.24 19.32 6.95
CA LYS A 180 -22.59 18.91 8.19
C LYS A 180 -21.30 18.16 7.84
N LEU A 181 -20.16 18.65 8.29
CA LEU A 181 -18.90 17.90 8.17
C LEU A 181 -18.94 16.78 9.20
N LYS A 182 -18.74 15.54 8.74
CA LYS A 182 -18.78 14.37 9.62
C LYS A 182 -17.43 13.67 9.60
N ALA A 183 -17.06 13.18 10.77
CA ALA A 183 -15.94 12.28 10.95
C ALA A 183 -16.28 11.27 12.04
N TYR A 184 -15.40 10.32 12.28
CA TYR A 184 -15.60 9.32 13.31
C TYR A 184 -14.27 8.91 13.92
N PHE A 185 -14.33 8.46 15.17
CA PHE A 185 -13.21 7.83 15.86
C PHE A 185 -13.69 6.56 16.57
N LEU A 186 -12.76 5.67 16.85
CA LEU A 186 -12.99 4.40 17.51
C LEU A 186 -12.57 4.51 18.98
N VAL A 187 -13.45 4.09 19.88
CA VAL A 187 -13.09 3.81 21.28
C VAL A 187 -13.00 2.30 21.43
N VAL A 188 -11.86 1.82 21.94
CA VAL A 188 -11.62 0.38 22.16
C VAL A 188 -11.43 0.09 23.64
N SER A 189 -11.81 -1.11 24.08
CA SER A 189 -11.44 -1.56 25.43
C SER A 189 -9.92 -1.62 25.57
N PRO A 190 -9.36 -1.25 26.75
CA PRO A 190 -7.94 -1.40 27.01
C PRO A 190 -7.51 -2.85 26.82
N ILE A 191 -6.48 -3.06 26.00
CA ILE A 191 -5.86 -4.38 25.87
C ILE A 191 -4.91 -4.55 27.06
N PRO A 192 -5.07 -5.61 27.88
CA PRO A 192 -4.11 -5.91 28.95
C PRO A 192 -2.71 -6.08 28.37
N ALA A 193 -1.69 -5.55 29.05
CA ALA A 193 -0.32 -5.86 28.66
C ALA A 193 -0.05 -7.35 28.90
N GLU A 194 0.24 -8.09 27.83
CA GLU A 194 0.51 -9.52 27.91
C GLU A 194 2.02 -9.77 27.85
N LYS A 195 2.57 -10.45 28.86
CA LYS A 195 3.97 -10.88 28.82
C LYS A 195 4.14 -12.09 27.88
N PRO A 196 5.27 -12.22 27.18
CA PRO A 196 5.62 -13.45 26.47
C PRO A 196 5.58 -14.64 27.44
N ALA A 197 5.12 -15.80 26.96
CA ALA A 197 5.12 -17.01 27.77
C ALA A 197 6.57 -17.51 27.94
N ASP A 198 7.09 -17.47 29.18
CA ASP A 198 8.42 -17.97 29.50
C ASP A 198 8.44 -19.51 29.55
N GLY A 199 9.31 -20.13 28.75
CA GLY A 199 9.92 -21.43 29.03
C GLY A 199 9.05 -22.70 29.04
N ALA A 200 7.72 -22.61 28.99
CA ALA A 200 6.84 -23.78 28.89
C ALA A 200 6.70 -24.27 27.44
N ALA A 201 6.33 -25.55 27.23
CA ALA A 201 5.90 -26.00 25.91
C ALA A 201 4.70 -25.15 25.45
N ALA A 202 4.74 -24.64 24.21
CA ALA A 202 3.66 -23.83 23.67
C ALA A 202 2.31 -24.57 23.79
N PRO A 203 1.25 -23.95 24.33
CA PRO A 203 -0.05 -24.59 24.37
C PRO A 203 -0.49 -24.92 22.95
N LYS A 204 -0.97 -26.14 22.71
CA LYS A 204 -1.58 -26.47 21.42
C LYS A 204 -2.94 -25.77 21.32
N PRO A 205 -3.30 -25.24 20.13
CA PRO A 205 -4.64 -24.70 19.92
C PRO A 205 -5.68 -25.80 20.14
N LYS A 206 -6.81 -25.46 20.77
CA LYS A 206 -7.95 -26.35 20.92
C LYS A 206 -8.78 -26.28 19.63
N LEU A 207 -8.96 -27.42 18.98
CA LEU A 207 -9.57 -27.51 17.66
C LEU A 207 -10.86 -28.32 17.73
N ARG A 208 -11.95 -27.77 17.19
CA ARG A 208 -13.22 -28.45 17.03
C ARG A 208 -13.48 -28.65 15.53
N LEU A 209 -13.61 -29.91 15.10
CA LEU A 209 -13.90 -30.22 13.69
C LEU A 209 -15.28 -29.65 13.33
N VAL A 210 -15.35 -28.90 12.24
CA VAL A 210 -16.60 -28.30 11.72
C VAL A 210 -16.99 -28.86 10.36
N ASP A 211 -16.04 -29.22 9.50
CA ASP A 211 -16.30 -29.87 8.22
C ASP A 211 -15.12 -30.76 7.81
N GLU A 212 -15.37 -31.83 7.07
CA GLU A 212 -14.34 -32.70 6.51
C GLU A 212 -14.74 -33.16 5.11
N ILE A 213 -13.77 -33.15 4.21
CA ILE A 213 -13.94 -33.52 2.80
C ILE A 213 -12.87 -34.55 2.46
N ASP A 214 -13.32 -35.76 2.13
CA ASP A 214 -12.52 -36.74 1.40
C ASP A 214 -12.47 -36.32 -0.08
N CYS A 215 -11.30 -35.85 -0.54
CA CYS A 215 -11.14 -35.38 -1.90
C CYS A 215 -11.26 -36.51 -2.93
N THR A 216 -11.14 -37.78 -2.51
CA THR A 216 -11.23 -38.96 -3.37
C THR A 216 -12.66 -39.45 -3.58
N ALA A 217 -13.60 -38.98 -2.75
CA ALA A 217 -15.00 -39.35 -2.85
C ALA A 217 -15.66 -38.84 -4.13
N SER A 218 -16.77 -39.50 -4.52
CA SER A 218 -17.65 -39.03 -5.59
C SER A 218 -18.61 -37.98 -5.03
N LEU A 219 -18.21 -36.71 -5.12
CA LEU A 219 -18.96 -35.56 -4.62
C LEU A 219 -19.82 -34.92 -5.72
N GLY A 220 -21.00 -34.42 -5.36
CA GLY A 220 -21.89 -33.69 -6.28
C GLY A 220 -21.42 -32.26 -6.56
N PRO A 221 -22.03 -31.57 -7.56
CA PRO A 221 -21.67 -30.20 -7.96
C PRO A 221 -21.84 -29.16 -6.84
N GLU A 222 -22.61 -29.48 -5.81
CA GLU A 222 -22.78 -28.67 -4.61
C GLU A 222 -21.56 -28.70 -3.67
N ARG A 223 -20.70 -29.72 -3.76
CA ARG A 223 -19.48 -29.86 -2.95
C ARG A 223 -18.18 -29.83 -3.77
N PHE A 224 -18.22 -30.17 -5.05
CA PHE A 224 -17.03 -30.27 -5.89
C PHE A 224 -17.24 -29.69 -7.29
N ALA A 225 -16.22 -28.99 -7.79
CA ALA A 225 -16.14 -28.55 -9.17
C ALA A 225 -14.70 -28.64 -9.68
N SER A 226 -14.51 -28.76 -10.99
CA SER A 226 -13.18 -28.70 -11.60
C SER A 226 -13.21 -27.96 -12.93
N THR A 227 -12.10 -27.31 -13.27
CA THR A 227 -11.82 -26.80 -14.62
C THR A 227 -10.60 -27.54 -15.14
N GLY A 228 -10.71 -28.11 -16.34
CA GLY A 228 -9.71 -29.08 -16.83
C GLY A 228 -9.98 -30.50 -16.32
N LYS A 229 -9.01 -31.40 -16.53
CA LYS A 229 -9.12 -32.79 -16.07
C LYS A 229 -8.94 -32.87 -14.55
N SER A 230 -9.61 -33.82 -13.91
CA SER A 230 -9.34 -34.21 -12.52
C SER A 230 -9.61 -35.70 -12.35
N SER A 231 -8.76 -36.39 -11.59
CA SER A 231 -8.86 -37.83 -11.39
C SER A 231 -8.37 -38.25 -10.02
N VAL A 232 -8.95 -39.32 -9.48
CA VAL A 232 -8.42 -39.96 -8.27
C VAL A 232 -7.26 -40.88 -8.67
N VAL A 233 -6.12 -40.70 -8.00
CA VAL A 233 -4.91 -41.50 -8.20
C VAL A 233 -4.73 -42.38 -6.97
N SER A 234 -4.48 -43.67 -7.19
CA SER A 234 -4.06 -44.61 -6.15
C SER A 234 -2.54 -44.72 -6.19
N SER A 235 -1.89 -44.49 -5.05
CA SER A 235 -0.43 -44.57 -4.91
C SER A 235 -0.06 -45.32 -3.63
N PRO A 236 1.22 -45.73 -3.46
CA PRO A 236 1.70 -46.30 -2.21
C PRO A 236 1.50 -45.41 -0.97
N LEU A 237 1.32 -44.09 -1.14
CA LEU A 237 1.07 -43.16 -0.04
C LEU A 237 -0.41 -43.07 0.36
N GLY A 238 -1.30 -43.70 -0.40
CA GLY A 238 -2.75 -43.55 -0.30
C GLY A 238 -3.36 -42.95 -1.57
N ALA A 239 -4.69 -42.85 -1.56
CA ALA A 239 -5.46 -42.25 -2.63
C ALA A 239 -5.55 -40.73 -2.47
N TYR A 240 -5.53 -40.00 -3.59
CA TYR A 240 -5.72 -38.55 -3.61
C TYR A 240 -6.33 -38.12 -4.94
N ARG A 241 -6.99 -36.96 -4.97
CA ARG A 241 -7.44 -36.35 -6.23
C ARG A 241 -6.34 -35.45 -6.78
N GLU A 242 -6.06 -35.60 -8.07
CA GLU A 242 -5.08 -34.82 -8.81
C GLU A 242 -5.81 -33.97 -9.86
N ALA A 243 -5.46 -32.69 -9.94
CA ALA A 243 -5.86 -31.80 -11.03
C ALA A 243 -5.04 -32.14 -12.28
N GLY A 244 -5.51 -31.72 -13.45
CA GLY A 244 -4.82 -31.99 -14.70
C GLY A 244 -3.44 -31.31 -14.77
N PRO A 245 -2.60 -31.75 -15.71
CA PRO A 245 -1.22 -31.29 -15.84
C PRO A 245 -1.10 -29.94 -16.53
N ASP A 246 -2.19 -29.39 -17.08
CA ASP A 246 -2.15 -28.10 -17.76
C ASP A 246 -2.17 -26.95 -16.75
N ARG A 247 -1.52 -25.86 -17.14
CA ARG A 247 -1.49 -24.65 -16.31
C ARG A 247 -2.90 -24.11 -16.15
N TYR A 248 -3.27 -23.77 -14.91
CA TYR A 248 -4.60 -23.33 -14.50
C TYR A 248 -5.69 -24.41 -14.47
N ASP A 249 -5.33 -25.69 -14.63
CA ASP A 249 -6.25 -26.76 -14.23
C ASP A 249 -6.55 -26.65 -12.73
N ARG A 250 -7.83 -26.76 -12.38
CA ARG A 250 -8.35 -26.44 -11.05
C ARG A 250 -9.28 -27.53 -10.54
N MET A 251 -9.23 -27.75 -9.24
CA MET A 251 -10.26 -28.46 -8.49
C MET A 251 -10.67 -27.62 -7.29
N ALA A 252 -11.97 -27.55 -7.04
CA ALA A 252 -12.56 -26.72 -6.00
C ALA A 252 -13.49 -27.56 -5.13
N PHE A 253 -13.40 -27.34 -3.82
CA PHE A 253 -14.24 -28.00 -2.83
C PHE A 253 -14.96 -26.95 -1.98
N ARG A 254 -16.27 -27.12 -1.82
CA ARG A 254 -17.10 -26.25 -0.96
C ARG A 254 -17.12 -26.80 0.46
N PHE A 255 -16.87 -25.94 1.43
CA PHE A 255 -16.89 -26.26 2.86
C PHE A 255 -17.69 -25.22 3.64
N ARG A 256 -18.15 -25.59 4.83
CA ARG A 256 -18.89 -24.69 5.71
C ARG A 256 -18.20 -24.48 7.05
N VAL A 257 -18.44 -23.31 7.63
CA VAL A 257 -18.09 -22.97 9.01
C VAL A 257 -19.34 -22.50 9.74
N GLU A 258 -19.40 -22.75 11.04
CA GLU A 258 -20.56 -22.37 11.87
C GLU A 258 -20.48 -20.93 12.38
N ARG A 259 -19.27 -20.40 12.62
CA ARG A 259 -19.06 -19.09 13.23
C ARG A 259 -18.06 -18.26 12.43
N PRO A 260 -18.52 -17.40 11.50
CA PRO A 260 -17.64 -16.46 10.84
C PRO A 260 -17.01 -15.45 11.82
N GLY A 261 -15.87 -14.88 11.44
CA GLY A 261 -15.22 -13.81 12.20
C GLY A 261 -14.33 -14.26 13.36
N VAL A 262 -14.25 -15.56 13.66
CA VAL A 262 -13.30 -16.17 14.61
C VAL A 262 -12.27 -17.06 13.91
N TRP A 263 -11.18 -17.38 14.60
CA TRP A 263 -10.09 -18.20 14.04
C TRP A 263 -10.55 -19.61 13.66
N HIS A 264 -10.15 -20.02 12.46
CA HIS A 264 -10.30 -21.37 11.92
C HIS A 264 -8.95 -21.85 11.36
N VAL A 265 -8.83 -23.16 11.16
CA VAL A 265 -7.72 -23.77 10.42
C VAL A 265 -8.26 -24.76 9.40
N ILE A 266 -7.82 -24.63 8.15
CA ILE A 266 -8.00 -25.63 7.12
C ILE A 266 -6.74 -26.49 7.12
N VAL A 267 -6.88 -27.79 7.35
CA VAL A 267 -5.79 -28.76 7.20
C VAL A 267 -5.97 -29.46 5.86
N VAL A 268 -5.09 -29.13 4.91
CA VAL A 268 -5.00 -29.81 3.62
C VAL A 268 -4.02 -30.96 3.75
N THR A 269 -4.47 -32.18 3.50
CA THR A 269 -3.58 -33.33 3.35
C THR A 269 -3.27 -33.53 1.87
N TYR A 270 -1.99 -33.47 1.46
CA TYR A 270 -1.57 -33.64 0.07
C TYR A 270 -0.37 -34.60 -0.08
N PRO A 271 -0.19 -35.24 -1.25
CA PRO A 271 0.95 -36.13 -1.49
C PRO A 271 2.21 -35.35 -1.87
N ASP A 272 3.31 -35.58 -1.16
CA ASP A 272 4.67 -35.15 -1.55
C ASP A 272 5.44 -36.35 -2.12
N ASP A 273 5.06 -36.73 -3.34
CA ASP A 273 5.48 -37.95 -4.06
C ASP A 273 6.22 -37.67 -5.38
N LYS A 274 5.96 -36.52 -5.99
CA LYS A 274 6.55 -36.08 -7.26
C LYS A 274 6.64 -34.55 -7.31
N PRO A 275 7.33 -33.95 -8.31
CA PRO A 275 7.30 -32.50 -8.48
C PRO A 275 5.87 -31.96 -8.63
N ARG A 276 5.50 -31.01 -7.77
CA ARG A 276 4.18 -30.38 -7.74
C ARG A 276 4.30 -28.88 -7.53
N SER A 277 3.34 -28.14 -8.08
CA SER A 277 3.22 -26.69 -7.94
C SER A 277 1.75 -26.33 -7.80
N CYS A 278 1.30 -26.18 -6.56
CA CYS A 278 -0.09 -25.93 -6.23
C CYS A 278 -0.28 -24.54 -5.64
N ASP A 279 -1.15 -23.76 -6.25
CA ASP A 279 -1.76 -22.59 -5.62
C ASP A 279 -3.05 -23.00 -4.92
N ILE A 280 -3.26 -22.46 -3.72
CA ILE A 280 -4.42 -22.68 -2.87
C ILE A 280 -5.05 -21.34 -2.56
N ILE A 281 -6.27 -21.17 -3.02
CA ILE A 281 -7.10 -20.00 -2.73
C ILE A 281 -8.33 -20.47 -1.97
N ALA A 282 -8.69 -19.77 -0.89
CA ALA A 282 -9.99 -19.96 -0.26
C ALA A 282 -10.70 -18.63 -0.04
N ASN A 283 -11.99 -18.61 -0.35
CA ASN A 283 -12.86 -17.46 -0.18
C ASN A 283 -14.34 -17.84 -0.19
N SER A 284 -15.17 -16.95 0.34
CA SER A 284 -16.62 -17.04 0.19
C SER A 284 -17.07 -16.61 -1.22
N PRO A 285 -18.11 -17.25 -1.81
CA PRO A 285 -18.66 -16.84 -3.11
C PRO A 285 -19.33 -15.46 -3.10
N LYS A 286 -19.61 -14.89 -1.92
CA LYS A 286 -20.24 -13.56 -1.79
C LYS A 286 -19.29 -12.41 -2.12
N TYR A 287 -18.00 -12.59 -1.88
CA TYR A 287 -16.99 -11.56 -2.11
C TYR A 287 -16.34 -11.74 -3.48
N TYR A 288 -16.06 -10.61 -4.15
CA TYR A 288 -15.47 -10.59 -5.48
C TYR A 288 -14.10 -11.30 -5.50
N ALA A 289 -13.70 -11.78 -6.67
CA ALA A 289 -12.50 -12.59 -6.88
C ALA A 289 -11.15 -11.94 -6.50
N ASN A 290 -11.11 -10.72 -5.98
CA ASN A 290 -9.90 -10.01 -5.53
C ASN A 290 -9.82 -9.87 -3.99
N VAL A 291 -10.73 -10.53 -3.25
CA VAL A 291 -10.71 -10.61 -1.78
C VAL A 291 -10.55 -12.08 -1.41
N TYR A 292 -9.32 -12.50 -1.13
CA TYR A 292 -9.02 -13.87 -0.72
C TYR A 292 -8.87 -13.93 0.80
N ASP A 293 -9.60 -14.83 1.46
CA ASP A 293 -9.35 -15.14 2.87
C ASP A 293 -8.02 -15.91 3.04
N VAL A 294 -7.67 -16.69 2.00
CA VAL A 294 -6.46 -17.49 1.91
C VAL A 294 -5.88 -17.35 0.50
N ALA A 295 -4.57 -17.07 0.42
CA ALA A 295 -3.76 -17.23 -0.77
C ALA A 295 -2.41 -17.84 -0.35
N THR A 296 -2.19 -19.10 -0.68
CA THR A 296 -1.02 -19.87 -0.25
C THR A 296 -0.78 -21.03 -1.22
N GLY A 297 0.11 -21.95 -0.91
CA GLY A 297 0.35 -23.10 -1.77
C GLY A 297 1.42 -24.02 -1.22
N TYR A 298 1.67 -25.10 -1.94
CA TYR A 298 2.77 -26.01 -1.64
C TYR A 298 3.56 -26.32 -2.90
N LEU A 299 4.85 -26.56 -2.69
CA LEU A 299 5.82 -26.88 -3.72
C LEU A 299 6.54 -28.17 -3.33
N CYS A 300 6.47 -29.17 -4.22
CA CYS A 300 7.15 -30.45 -4.04
C CYS A 300 8.23 -30.61 -5.12
N GLY A 301 9.31 -31.32 -4.78
CA GLY A 301 10.42 -31.57 -5.71
C GLY A 301 11.20 -30.31 -6.13
N VAL A 302 12.17 -30.50 -7.04
CA VAL A 302 13.01 -29.45 -7.66
C VAL A 302 13.95 -28.77 -6.66
N GLU A 303 13.52 -27.74 -5.95
CA GLU A 303 14.30 -27.06 -4.91
C GLU A 303 14.18 -27.76 -3.56
N ASN A 304 13.05 -28.43 -3.32
CA ASN A 304 12.78 -29.20 -2.11
C ASN A 304 12.92 -30.71 -2.40
N ARG A 305 13.47 -31.46 -1.44
CA ARG A 305 13.51 -32.92 -1.54
C ARG A 305 12.09 -33.48 -1.36
N ILE A 306 11.70 -34.39 -2.25
CA ILE A 306 10.47 -35.18 -2.12
C ILE A 306 10.57 -36.04 -0.87
N SER A 307 9.62 -35.89 0.05
CA SER A 307 9.61 -36.64 1.31
C SER A 307 9.00 -38.04 1.20
N GLY A 308 8.19 -38.31 0.17
CA GLY A 308 7.51 -39.58 -0.01
C GLY A 308 6.44 -39.83 1.07
N ARG A 309 5.74 -38.78 1.51
CA ARG A 309 4.72 -38.85 2.57
C ARG A 309 3.48 -38.05 2.19
N MET A 310 2.35 -38.38 2.81
CA MET A 310 1.23 -37.44 2.92
C MET A 310 1.60 -36.35 3.93
N ILE A 311 1.42 -35.09 3.54
CA ILE A 311 1.74 -33.92 4.35
C ILE A 311 0.45 -33.22 4.74
N ASP A 312 0.28 -32.97 6.03
CA ASP A 312 -0.76 -32.08 6.56
C ASP A 312 -0.24 -30.65 6.58
N PHE A 313 -0.93 -29.78 5.83
CA PHE A 313 -0.60 -28.37 5.69
C PHE A 313 -1.70 -27.51 6.32
N PRO A 314 -1.45 -26.94 7.51
CA PRO A 314 -2.42 -26.10 8.20
C PRO A 314 -2.42 -24.67 7.62
N ILE A 315 -3.62 -24.17 7.34
CA ILE A 315 -3.88 -22.82 6.83
C ILE A 315 -4.79 -22.10 7.83
N TRP A 316 -4.23 -21.15 8.57
CA TRP A 316 -4.92 -20.38 9.59
C TRP A 316 -5.59 -19.16 8.98
N PHE A 317 -6.88 -18.98 9.22
CA PHE A 317 -7.65 -17.88 8.63
C PHE A 317 -8.83 -17.48 9.50
N THR A 318 -9.47 -16.36 9.16
CA THR A 318 -10.72 -15.92 9.79
C THR A 318 -11.78 -15.76 8.70
N PRO A 319 -12.72 -16.72 8.54
CA PRO A 319 -13.74 -16.68 7.49
C PRO A 319 -14.67 -15.47 7.66
N ARG A 320 -15.09 -14.88 6.55
CA ARG A 320 -16.08 -13.80 6.54
C ARG A 320 -17.53 -14.30 6.50
N GLU A 321 -17.74 -15.49 5.94
CA GLU A 321 -19.07 -16.07 5.74
C GLU A 321 -19.06 -17.55 6.14
N GLU A 322 -20.25 -18.10 6.34
CA GLU A 322 -20.46 -19.52 6.69
C GLU A 322 -20.09 -20.44 5.53
N ASP A 323 -20.32 -20.00 4.30
CA ASP A 323 -20.14 -20.80 3.09
C ASP A 323 -18.92 -20.34 2.30
N ASN A 324 -18.02 -21.29 2.02
CA ASN A 324 -16.71 -21.03 1.45
C ASN A 324 -16.32 -22.10 0.43
N ALA A 325 -15.38 -21.78 -0.44
CA ALA A 325 -14.72 -22.74 -1.32
C ALA A 325 -13.21 -22.67 -1.15
N ILE A 326 -12.55 -23.82 -1.25
CA ILE A 326 -11.10 -23.95 -1.38
C ILE A 326 -10.78 -24.47 -2.78
N VAL A 327 -9.88 -23.80 -3.47
CA VAL A 327 -9.46 -24.08 -4.85
C VAL A 327 -8.00 -24.49 -4.85
N PHE A 328 -7.70 -25.61 -5.50
CA PHE A 328 -6.35 -26.07 -5.79
C PHE A 328 -6.10 -25.90 -7.29
N MET A 329 -5.03 -25.20 -7.64
CA MET A 329 -4.70 -24.89 -9.03
C MET A 329 -3.28 -25.35 -9.39
N THR A 330 -3.16 -26.05 -10.52
CA THR A 330 -1.86 -26.38 -11.13
C THR A 330 -1.22 -25.10 -11.66
N LEU A 331 -0.14 -24.63 -11.01
CA LEU A 331 0.59 -23.42 -11.40
C LEU A 331 1.54 -23.65 -12.58
N GLU A 332 2.18 -24.80 -12.60
CA GLU A 332 3.21 -25.16 -13.57
C GLU A 332 2.79 -26.37 -14.38
N ARG A 333 2.92 -26.27 -15.72
CA ARG A 333 2.60 -27.38 -16.62
C ARG A 333 3.41 -28.62 -16.24
N GLY A 334 2.74 -29.76 -16.08
CA GLY A 334 3.34 -31.05 -15.71
C GLY A 334 3.63 -31.22 -14.21
N ARG A 335 3.26 -30.26 -13.35
CA ARG A 335 3.45 -30.32 -11.90
C ARG A 335 2.10 -30.19 -11.18
N PRO A 336 1.21 -31.18 -11.33
CA PRO A 336 -0.21 -31.04 -10.99
C PRO A 336 -0.46 -30.84 -9.50
N ALA A 337 -1.44 -30.00 -9.19
CA ALA A 337 -2.01 -29.89 -7.86
C ALA A 337 -2.72 -31.19 -7.44
N ALA A 338 -2.67 -31.52 -6.14
CA ALA A 338 -3.29 -32.69 -5.56
C ALA A 338 -3.80 -32.45 -4.12
N ALA A 339 -4.85 -33.16 -3.72
CA ALA A 339 -5.35 -33.14 -2.35
C ALA A 339 -6.00 -34.50 -2.05
N ALA A 340 -5.67 -35.05 -0.88
CA ALA A 340 -6.30 -36.26 -0.35
C ALA A 340 -7.47 -35.91 0.56
N LYS A 341 -7.29 -34.89 1.41
CA LYS A 341 -8.29 -34.48 2.41
C LYS A 341 -8.26 -32.97 2.64
N VAL A 342 -9.43 -32.41 2.95
CA VAL A 342 -9.58 -31.09 3.53
C VAL A 342 -10.36 -31.22 4.84
N ALA A 343 -9.75 -30.90 5.97
CA ALA A 343 -10.42 -30.87 7.27
C ALA A 343 -10.44 -29.43 7.79
N VAL A 344 -11.60 -28.96 8.21
CA VAL A 344 -11.80 -27.58 8.69
C VAL A 344 -12.12 -27.62 10.17
N TYR A 345 -11.38 -26.86 10.95
CA TYR A 345 -11.56 -26.77 12.39
C TYR A 345 -11.80 -25.32 12.80
N GLU A 346 -12.68 -25.13 13.77
CA GLU A 346 -12.78 -23.91 14.54
C GLU A 346 -11.74 -23.93 15.67
N VAL A 347 -11.12 -22.78 15.95
CA VAL A 347 -10.15 -22.62 17.05
C VAL A 347 -10.86 -22.10 18.31
N GLU A 348 -11.00 -22.97 19.30
CA GLU A 348 -11.66 -22.62 20.56
C GLU A 348 -10.76 -21.76 21.44
N GLY A 349 -11.25 -20.59 21.84
CA GLY A 349 -10.52 -19.67 22.74
C GLY A 349 -9.41 -18.87 22.06
N GLY A 350 -9.30 -18.92 20.72
CA GLY A 350 -8.30 -18.15 19.96
C GLY A 350 -6.93 -18.84 19.85
N LEU A 351 -5.99 -18.17 19.18
CA LEU A 351 -4.65 -18.71 18.97
C LEU A 351 -3.78 -18.53 20.23
N PRO A 352 -3.23 -19.61 20.81
CA PRO A 352 -2.32 -19.48 21.95
C PRO A 352 -0.96 -18.90 21.50
N PRO A 353 -0.32 -18.01 22.28
CA PRO A 353 1.00 -17.50 21.93
C PRO A 353 2.05 -18.63 21.97
N ALA A 354 3.03 -18.58 21.06
CA ALA A 354 4.17 -19.48 21.06
C ALA A 354 5.12 -19.18 22.21
N ALA A 355 5.76 -20.22 22.73
CA ALA A 355 6.91 -20.07 23.62
C ALA A 355 8.16 -19.73 22.79
N VAL A 356 8.72 -18.54 22.99
CA VAL A 356 9.90 -18.06 22.28
C VAL A 356 11.08 -17.95 23.26
N ARG A 357 12.21 -18.58 22.92
CA ARG A 357 13.46 -18.40 23.68
C ARG A 357 14.13 -17.12 23.23
N VAL A 358 14.03 -16.07 24.04
CA VAL A 358 14.67 -14.78 23.77
C VAL A 358 16.10 -14.81 24.35
N PRO A 359 17.15 -14.69 23.51
CA PRO A 359 18.52 -14.60 24.00
C PRO A 359 18.79 -13.24 24.68
N PRO A 360 19.87 -13.10 25.49
CA PRO A 360 20.17 -11.88 26.24
C PRO A 360 20.35 -10.62 25.38
N ASP A 361 20.72 -10.77 24.11
CA ASP A 361 20.85 -9.68 23.14
C ASP A 361 19.52 -9.28 22.47
N GLY A 362 18.40 -9.89 22.88
CA GLY A 362 17.06 -9.62 22.36
C GLY A 362 16.68 -10.48 21.14
N GLY A 363 17.63 -11.17 20.52
CA GLY A 363 17.39 -12.09 19.42
C GLY A 363 17.08 -11.43 18.07
N ARG A 364 16.51 -12.22 17.14
CA ARG A 364 16.17 -11.75 15.80
C ARG A 364 14.74 -11.23 15.75
N GLN A 365 14.53 -10.21 14.93
CA GLN A 365 13.20 -9.80 14.55
C GLN A 365 12.71 -10.62 13.36
N ILE A 366 11.48 -11.11 13.44
CA ILE A 366 10.81 -11.88 12.38
C ILE A 366 9.40 -11.34 12.28
N GLY A 367 8.95 -11.08 11.06
CA GLY A 367 7.67 -10.45 10.81
C GLY A 367 7.23 -10.55 9.37
N ASN A 368 5.99 -10.11 9.15
CA ASN A 368 5.39 -10.04 7.82
C ASN A 368 5.62 -8.65 7.20
N TYR A 369 5.66 -8.65 5.86
CA TYR A 369 5.85 -7.50 4.98
C TYR A 369 4.63 -7.33 4.07
N TRP A 370 4.25 -6.08 3.79
CA TRP A 370 3.22 -5.73 2.82
C TRP A 370 3.72 -4.66 1.86
N GLU A 371 3.50 -4.87 0.56
CA GLU A 371 3.62 -3.82 -0.46
C GLU A 371 2.39 -2.91 -0.43
N ASP A 372 1.21 -3.52 -0.51
CA ASP A 372 -0.08 -2.82 -0.51
C ASP A 372 -0.72 -2.81 0.88
N PRO A 373 -1.42 -1.73 1.27
CA PRO A 373 -2.12 -1.63 2.55
C PRO A 373 -3.39 -2.52 2.58
N THR A 374 -3.24 -3.83 2.68
CA THR A 374 -4.32 -4.82 2.45
C THR A 374 -4.66 -5.70 3.64
N ILE A 375 -4.29 -5.31 4.86
CA ILE A 375 -4.46 -6.13 6.07
C ILE A 375 -5.90 -6.61 6.26
N CYS A 376 -6.90 -5.74 6.00
CA CYS A 376 -8.31 -6.12 6.12
C CYS A 376 -8.68 -7.24 5.15
N LEU A 377 -8.10 -7.27 3.94
CA LEU A 377 -8.38 -8.29 2.94
C LEU A 377 -7.81 -9.66 3.35
N GLN A 378 -6.68 -9.68 4.05
CA GLN A 378 -5.98 -10.92 4.41
C GLN A 378 -6.32 -11.45 5.81
N HIS A 379 -6.90 -10.62 6.68
CA HIS A 379 -7.25 -11.02 8.06
C HIS A 379 -8.75 -10.88 8.36
N GLY A 380 -9.59 -11.24 7.38
CA GLY A 380 -11.04 -11.42 7.57
C GLY A 380 -11.81 -10.13 7.88
N GLY A 381 -11.28 -8.96 7.52
CA GLY A 381 -11.96 -7.68 7.65
C GLY A 381 -13.05 -7.53 6.58
N LEU A 382 -14.21 -6.99 6.95
CA LEU A 382 -15.35 -6.84 6.04
C LEU A 382 -15.24 -5.63 5.11
N ASP A 383 -14.58 -4.58 5.59
CA ASP A 383 -14.23 -3.39 4.84
C ASP A 383 -12.99 -2.70 5.46
N PHE A 384 -12.78 -1.43 5.12
CA PHE A 384 -11.67 -0.61 5.57
C PHE A 384 -12.08 0.42 6.64
N SER A 385 -13.24 0.21 7.30
CA SER A 385 -13.66 1.04 8.43
C SER A 385 -12.72 0.86 9.64
N PRO A 386 -12.62 1.84 10.55
CA PRO A 386 -11.75 1.72 11.72
C PRO A 386 -11.95 0.47 12.57
N PRO A 387 -13.19 0.02 12.87
CA PRO A 387 -13.40 -1.23 13.59
C PRO A 387 -12.76 -2.43 12.89
N GLU A 388 -12.93 -2.54 11.57
CA GLU A 388 -12.42 -3.66 10.78
C GLU A 388 -10.90 -3.60 10.62
N VAL A 389 -10.32 -2.40 10.44
CA VAL A 389 -8.86 -2.19 10.44
C VAL A 389 -8.27 -2.59 11.79
N TYR A 390 -8.82 -2.10 12.90
CA TYR A 390 -8.37 -2.45 14.24
C TYR A 390 -8.46 -3.96 14.50
N LYS A 391 -9.61 -4.58 14.18
CA LYS A 391 -9.82 -6.02 14.33
C LYS A 391 -8.85 -6.85 13.50
N SER A 392 -8.53 -6.39 12.28
CA SER A 392 -7.56 -7.05 11.40
C SER A 392 -6.14 -7.00 11.97
N PHE A 393 -5.73 -5.88 12.56
CA PHE A 393 -4.47 -5.79 13.29
C PHE A 393 -4.45 -6.66 14.56
N CYS A 394 -5.57 -6.76 15.30
CA CYS A 394 -5.72 -7.70 16.42
C CYS A 394 -5.51 -9.15 15.97
N ARG A 395 -6.15 -9.57 14.88
CA ARG A 395 -5.96 -10.91 14.31
C ARG A 395 -4.51 -11.11 13.85
N LEU A 396 -3.94 -10.18 13.10
CA LEU A 396 -2.53 -10.30 12.69
C LEU A 396 -1.62 -10.50 13.91
N SER A 397 -1.79 -9.69 14.96
CA SER A 397 -0.95 -9.81 16.15
C SER A 397 -1.20 -11.09 16.95
N ASP A 398 -2.41 -11.67 16.94
CA ASP A 398 -2.65 -13.02 17.47
C ASP A 398 -1.83 -14.06 16.68
N TYR A 399 -1.87 -13.98 15.34
CA TYR A 399 -1.17 -14.90 14.45
C TYR A 399 0.37 -14.79 14.57
N LEU A 400 0.90 -13.58 14.67
CA LEU A 400 2.34 -13.36 14.87
C LEU A 400 2.80 -13.98 16.18
N ARG A 401 2.06 -13.75 17.27
CA ARG A 401 2.38 -14.36 18.57
C ARG A 401 2.27 -15.88 18.54
N PHE A 402 1.25 -16.42 17.88
CA PHE A 402 1.07 -17.86 17.68
C PHE A 402 2.22 -18.51 16.90
N SER A 403 2.81 -17.79 15.94
CA SER A 403 3.93 -18.26 15.13
C SER A 403 5.31 -17.87 15.66
N GLY A 404 5.39 -17.21 16.82
CA GLY A 404 6.65 -16.78 17.43
C GLY A 404 7.32 -15.57 16.76
N GLN A 405 6.57 -14.83 15.95
CA GLN A 405 6.99 -13.59 15.29
C GLN A 405 6.79 -12.38 16.20
N ASN A 406 7.56 -11.31 15.96
CA ASN A 406 7.63 -10.14 16.85
C ASN A 406 7.65 -8.79 16.12
N LEU A 407 7.52 -8.76 14.79
CA LEU A 407 7.61 -7.55 13.98
C LEU A 407 6.43 -7.45 12.99
N ILE A 408 5.88 -6.25 12.84
CA ILE A 408 4.96 -5.88 11.76
C ILE A 408 5.67 -4.85 10.89
N CYS A 409 5.80 -5.10 9.59
CA CYS A 409 6.32 -4.12 8.64
C CYS A 409 5.20 -3.77 7.65
N TYR A 410 4.73 -2.52 7.66
CA TYR A 410 3.51 -2.16 6.94
C TYR A 410 3.56 -0.75 6.34
N PRO A 411 3.04 -0.54 5.11
CA PRO A 411 3.15 0.73 4.42
C PRO A 411 2.35 1.83 5.13
N ILE A 412 3.01 2.95 5.44
CA ILE A 412 2.39 4.19 5.91
C ILE A 412 2.47 5.30 4.86
N ALA A 413 3.11 5.02 3.73
CA ALA A 413 3.28 5.90 2.60
C ALA A 413 3.37 5.03 1.35
N TRP A 414 2.51 5.31 0.38
CA TRP A 414 2.36 4.46 -0.79
C TRP A 414 2.25 5.29 -2.07
N TYR A 415 3.20 5.06 -2.98
CA TYR A 415 3.42 5.85 -4.19
C TYR A 415 3.61 7.35 -3.93
N ILE A 416 2.58 8.16 -4.21
CA ILE A 416 2.58 9.60 -4.00
C ILE A 416 1.63 9.89 -2.84
N GLY A 417 2.17 10.50 -1.77
CA GLY A 417 1.43 10.96 -0.60
C GLY A 417 1.45 10.00 0.61
N THR A 418 1.00 10.49 1.76
CA THR A 418 1.01 9.79 3.05
C THR A 418 -0.27 8.97 3.28
N MET A 419 -0.17 7.91 4.08
CA MET A 419 -1.31 7.19 4.67
C MET A 419 -1.48 7.49 6.16
N TYR A 420 -0.83 8.54 6.64
CA TYR A 420 -0.95 9.11 7.97
C TYR A 420 -1.30 10.60 7.88
N PRO A 421 -1.87 11.20 8.94
CA PRO A 421 -2.18 12.62 8.94
C PRO A 421 -0.91 13.45 8.79
N SER A 422 -0.82 14.17 7.67
CA SER A 422 0.26 15.12 7.37
C SER A 422 -0.27 16.54 7.40
N ALA A 423 0.50 17.46 7.97
CA ALA A 423 0.26 18.89 7.89
C ALA A 423 0.96 19.52 6.67
N ARG A 424 1.92 18.80 6.08
CA ARG A 424 2.73 19.23 4.93
C ARG A 424 2.14 18.83 3.59
N GLU A 425 1.32 17.78 3.57
CA GLU A 425 0.57 17.36 2.39
C GLU A 425 -0.84 17.96 2.38
N GLY A 426 -1.32 18.25 1.18
CA GLY A 426 -2.73 18.60 0.96
C GLY A 426 -3.65 17.43 1.28
N PHE A 427 -4.90 17.71 1.65
CA PHE A 427 -5.89 16.66 1.90
C PHE A 427 -6.19 15.87 0.62
N ARG A 428 -6.22 14.54 0.73
CA ARG A 428 -6.61 13.62 -0.35
C ARG A 428 -8.02 13.09 -0.11
N MET A 429 -8.93 13.32 -1.05
CA MET A 429 -10.11 12.47 -1.21
C MET A 429 -9.88 11.52 -2.38
N GLY A 430 -9.75 10.23 -2.10
CA GLY A 430 -10.13 9.18 -3.07
C GLY A 430 -9.22 8.99 -4.29
N VAL A 431 -8.08 9.67 -4.41
CA VAL A 431 -7.21 9.53 -5.60
C VAL A 431 -6.24 8.34 -5.48
N GLY A 432 -6.71 7.15 -5.10
CA GLY A 432 -5.93 5.91 -5.12
C GLY A 432 -5.48 5.40 -3.76
N PHE A 433 -6.27 4.45 -3.25
CA PHE A 433 -5.90 3.47 -2.22
C PHE A 433 -5.80 3.90 -0.74
N ASP A 434 -6.64 4.84 -0.30
CA ASP A 434 -6.98 5.00 1.12
C ASP A 434 -7.76 3.75 1.62
N ARG A 435 -7.07 2.62 1.71
CA ARG A 435 -7.59 1.36 2.26
C ARG A 435 -7.64 1.41 3.79
N HIS A 436 -7.30 2.52 4.44
CA HIS A 436 -7.31 2.63 5.90
C HIS A 436 -7.96 3.93 6.33
N CYS A 437 -8.61 3.91 7.49
CA CYS A 437 -9.07 5.13 8.13
C CYS A 437 -7.88 6.03 8.52
N ILE A 438 -8.13 7.34 8.58
CA ILE A 438 -7.16 8.34 9.04
C ILE A 438 -6.50 7.87 10.35
N ASP A 439 -5.18 8.00 10.45
CA ASP A 439 -4.34 7.70 11.63
C ASP A 439 -4.39 6.28 12.19
N TRP A 440 -4.72 5.29 11.36
CA TRP A 440 -4.65 3.86 11.72
C TRP A 440 -3.27 3.42 12.28
N VAL A 441 -2.20 4.16 11.99
CA VAL A 441 -0.83 3.85 12.46
C VAL A 441 -0.75 3.90 13.99
N GLU A 442 -1.45 4.84 14.65
CA GLU A 442 -1.54 4.88 16.11
C GLU A 442 -2.15 3.59 16.67
N TYR A 443 -3.07 2.97 15.93
CA TYR A 443 -3.75 1.76 16.34
C TYR A 443 -2.77 0.59 16.36
N ALA A 444 -2.01 0.46 15.27
CA ALA A 444 -0.99 -0.57 15.12
C ALA A 444 0.10 -0.44 16.19
N LEU A 445 0.58 0.78 16.46
CA LEU A 445 1.62 1.04 17.46
C LEU A 445 1.17 0.72 18.88
N ARG A 446 -0.02 1.18 19.31
CA ARG A 446 -0.56 0.85 20.64
C ARG A 446 -0.80 -0.64 20.80
N LEU A 447 -1.35 -1.28 19.78
CA LEU A 447 -1.58 -2.71 19.79
C LEU A 447 -0.26 -3.49 19.92
N CYS A 448 0.77 -3.09 19.16
CA CYS A 448 2.09 -3.70 19.23
C CYS A 448 2.68 -3.57 20.64
N GLU A 449 2.60 -2.39 21.25
CA GLU A 449 3.09 -2.15 22.61
C GLU A 449 2.42 -3.08 23.63
N ARG A 450 1.09 -3.19 23.59
CA ARG A 450 0.34 -4.06 24.51
C ARG A 450 0.63 -5.55 24.32
N ARG A 451 1.05 -5.94 23.11
CA ARG A 451 1.27 -7.34 22.71
C ARG A 451 2.75 -7.74 22.61
N GLY A 452 3.67 -6.86 23.02
CA GLY A 452 5.11 -7.12 22.96
C GLY A 452 5.66 -7.27 21.54
N LEU A 453 5.00 -6.64 20.55
CA LEU A 453 5.44 -6.60 19.16
C LEU A 453 6.13 -5.27 18.85
N LYS A 454 6.87 -5.25 17.74
CA LYS A 454 7.44 -4.05 17.15
C LYS A 454 6.72 -3.70 15.84
N PHE A 455 6.68 -2.42 15.52
CA PHE A 455 6.10 -1.89 14.30
C PHE A 455 7.16 -1.10 13.53
N LEU A 456 7.39 -1.50 12.28
CA LEU A 456 8.28 -0.84 11.33
C LEU A 456 7.43 -0.22 10.21
N PRO A 457 7.09 1.07 10.28
CA PRO A 457 6.41 1.76 9.19
C PRO A 457 7.28 1.76 7.93
N GLU A 458 6.65 1.49 6.79
CA GLU A 458 7.31 1.45 5.49
C GLU A 458 6.86 2.59 4.60
N MET A 459 7.82 3.18 3.89
CA MET A 459 7.57 4.28 3.00
C MET A 459 8.09 3.96 1.60
N TYR A 460 7.14 3.87 0.68
CA TYR A 460 7.41 4.02 -0.74
C TYR A 460 7.37 5.52 -1.05
N PHE A 461 8.52 6.12 -1.40
CA PHE A 461 8.62 7.54 -1.66
C PHE A 461 8.80 7.79 -3.17
N ALA A 462 7.70 7.88 -3.91
CA ALA A 462 7.75 8.28 -5.32
C ALA A 462 7.88 9.81 -5.48
N GLY A 463 7.41 10.55 -4.48
CA GLY A 463 7.31 12.01 -4.45
C GLY A 463 6.27 12.45 -3.42
N THR A 464 5.97 13.75 -3.38
CA THR A 464 4.93 14.35 -2.53
C THR A 464 3.84 14.96 -3.40
N MET A 465 2.67 15.24 -2.83
CA MET A 465 1.62 15.96 -3.56
C MET A 465 2.09 17.36 -3.94
N ALA A 466 2.80 18.03 -3.02
CA ALA A 466 3.37 19.35 -3.29
C ALA A 466 4.37 19.35 -4.47
N LEU A 467 5.18 18.28 -4.61
CA LEU A 467 6.05 18.10 -5.78
C LEU A 467 5.22 17.87 -7.04
N GLU A 468 4.23 16.99 -6.97
CA GLU A 468 3.38 16.65 -8.10
C GLU A 468 2.60 17.85 -8.62
N ASP A 469 1.92 18.59 -7.74
CA ASP A 469 1.12 19.76 -8.12
C ASP A 469 1.97 20.86 -8.74
N ARG A 470 3.21 21.02 -8.28
CA ARG A 470 4.13 22.01 -8.82
C ARG A 470 4.75 21.60 -10.16
N TRP A 471 5.05 20.32 -10.37
CA TRP A 471 5.92 19.88 -11.47
C TRP A 471 5.25 18.97 -12.50
N LYS A 472 4.03 18.45 -12.29
CA LYS A 472 3.35 17.55 -13.22
C LYS A 472 3.22 18.09 -14.66
N GLY A 473 3.02 19.40 -14.81
CA GLY A 473 2.81 20.06 -16.11
C GLY A 473 4.08 20.40 -16.91
N GLN A 474 5.27 20.19 -16.34
CA GLN A 474 6.52 20.54 -17.02
C GLN A 474 6.80 19.60 -18.20
N SER A 475 6.94 20.15 -19.41
CA SER A 475 7.19 19.39 -20.64
C SER A 475 8.67 19.10 -20.87
N GLU A 476 8.98 18.11 -21.71
CA GLU A 476 10.35 17.80 -22.11
C GLU A 476 10.98 18.94 -22.91
N GLU A 477 10.21 19.60 -23.77
CA GLU A 477 10.68 20.73 -24.59
C GLU A 477 11.13 21.92 -23.74
N ALA A 478 10.42 22.21 -22.64
CA ALA A 478 10.80 23.24 -21.69
C ALA A 478 12.15 22.91 -21.03
N ILE A 479 12.31 21.66 -20.60
CA ILE A 479 13.58 21.16 -20.05
C ILE A 479 14.69 21.21 -21.12
N TRP A 480 14.39 20.83 -22.36
CA TRP A 480 15.34 20.90 -23.47
C TRP A 480 15.76 22.34 -23.75
N ALA A 481 14.88 23.32 -23.57
CA ALA A 481 15.19 24.75 -23.67
C ALA A 481 16.06 25.28 -22.50
N GLY A 482 16.27 24.49 -21.45
CA GLY A 482 17.12 24.82 -20.31
C GLY A 482 16.36 25.21 -19.04
N GLU A 483 15.05 24.94 -18.98
CA GLU A 483 14.29 25.12 -17.74
C GLU A 483 14.79 24.15 -16.65
N GLU A 484 14.94 24.67 -15.43
CA GLU A 484 15.35 23.87 -14.28
C GLU A 484 14.26 22.84 -13.94
N THR A 485 14.70 21.64 -13.54
CA THR A 485 13.77 20.58 -13.15
C THR A 485 14.31 19.75 -11.99
N PRO A 486 13.47 19.44 -10.98
CA PRO A 486 13.78 18.43 -9.98
C PRO A 486 13.49 17.01 -10.48
N LYS A 487 12.91 16.85 -11.67
CA LYS A 487 12.59 15.55 -12.24
C LYS A 487 13.88 14.85 -12.69
N LEU A 488 13.86 13.53 -12.60
CA LEU A 488 14.98 12.72 -13.04
C LEU A 488 14.94 12.56 -14.57
N ILE A 489 16.04 12.93 -15.23
CA ILE A 489 16.16 12.85 -16.70
C ILE A 489 17.04 11.66 -17.09
N THR A 490 16.57 10.89 -18.07
CA THR A 490 17.31 9.76 -18.65
C THR A 490 18.31 10.23 -19.70
N TRP A 491 19.24 9.35 -20.07
CA TRP A 491 20.31 9.65 -21.02
C TRP A 491 19.83 10.11 -22.40
N ASP A 492 18.61 9.74 -22.81
CA ASP A 492 17.99 10.14 -24.07
C ASP A 492 17.25 11.48 -24.00
N GLY A 493 17.24 12.12 -22.83
CA GLY A 493 16.60 13.42 -22.62
C GLY A 493 15.13 13.34 -22.27
N THR A 494 14.59 12.13 -22.03
CA THR A 494 13.20 11.95 -21.61
C THR A 494 13.05 12.05 -20.09
N GLN A 495 11.86 12.46 -19.65
CA GLN A 495 11.52 12.46 -18.24
C GLN A 495 11.27 11.04 -17.74
N SER A 496 11.83 10.71 -16.58
CA SER A 496 11.54 9.43 -15.97
C SER A 496 10.08 9.32 -15.53
N LYS A 497 9.46 8.18 -15.81
CA LYS A 497 8.04 7.95 -15.54
C LYS A 497 7.75 7.31 -14.19
N GLY A 498 8.77 7.06 -13.34
CA GLY A 498 8.61 6.73 -11.91
C GLY A 498 7.78 5.51 -11.52
N PHE A 499 7.21 4.79 -12.49
CA PHE A 499 6.26 3.70 -12.31
C PHE A 499 6.45 2.66 -13.40
N TYR A 500 6.15 1.39 -13.11
CA TYR A 500 6.35 0.21 -13.97
C TYR A 500 7.67 0.26 -14.74
N PHE A 501 8.72 -0.32 -14.15
CA PHE A 501 9.97 -0.57 -14.85
C PHE A 501 10.77 0.69 -15.24
N ASN A 502 10.47 1.86 -14.68
CA ASN A 502 11.21 3.11 -14.91
C ASN A 502 12.02 3.54 -13.67
N PRO A 503 13.10 4.33 -13.85
CA PRO A 503 13.76 5.03 -12.75
C PRO A 503 12.78 5.94 -11.98
N PRO A 504 13.19 6.48 -10.81
CA PRO A 504 12.34 7.36 -10.00
C PRO A 504 11.88 8.63 -10.73
N TYR A 505 10.71 9.18 -10.38
CA TYR A 505 10.19 10.43 -10.97
C TYR A 505 11.13 11.62 -10.75
N TYR A 506 11.62 11.74 -9.51
CA TYR A 506 12.35 12.90 -9.04
C TYR A 506 13.80 12.53 -8.74
N ASN A 507 14.68 13.52 -8.94
CA ASN A 507 16.10 13.38 -8.66
C ASN A 507 16.35 13.38 -7.13
N PRO A 508 16.85 12.27 -6.55
CA PRO A 508 16.98 12.12 -5.10
C PRO A 508 17.95 13.10 -4.44
N ILE A 509 18.88 13.68 -5.22
CA ILE A 509 19.88 14.63 -4.70
C ILE A 509 19.51 16.08 -4.96
N HIS A 510 18.43 16.34 -5.71
CA HIS A 510 17.96 17.70 -5.96
C HIS A 510 17.47 18.33 -4.63
N PRO A 511 17.83 19.58 -4.28
CA PRO A 511 17.56 20.15 -2.96
C PRO A 511 16.09 20.11 -2.55
N ILE A 512 15.18 20.45 -3.47
CA ILE A 512 13.73 20.43 -3.21
C ILE A 512 13.21 19.02 -2.91
N VAL A 513 13.71 18.00 -3.63
CA VAL A 513 13.29 16.59 -3.46
C VAL A 513 13.86 16.02 -2.18
N ARG A 514 15.14 16.32 -1.89
CA ARG A 514 15.81 15.94 -0.65
C ARG A 514 15.13 16.55 0.56
N GLN A 515 14.75 17.83 0.48
CA GLN A 515 14.00 18.51 1.55
C GLN A 515 12.64 17.84 1.76
N ALA A 516 11.90 17.58 0.67
CA ALA A 516 10.61 16.90 0.75
C ALA A 516 10.74 15.52 1.45
N LEU A 517 11.72 14.70 1.07
CA LEU A 517 11.96 13.39 1.71
C LEU A 517 12.33 13.52 3.20
N GLN A 518 13.21 14.47 3.54
CA GLN A 518 13.60 14.72 4.94
C GLN A 518 12.38 15.11 5.77
N GLU A 519 11.57 16.03 5.28
CA GLU A 519 10.37 16.50 5.95
C GLU A 519 9.33 15.40 6.09
N TYR A 520 9.19 14.55 5.07
CA TYR A 520 8.31 13.41 5.06
C TYR A 520 8.66 12.40 6.17
N VAL A 521 9.95 12.04 6.28
CA VAL A 521 10.46 11.15 7.32
C VAL A 521 10.34 11.78 8.71
N GLU A 522 10.70 13.06 8.85
CA GLU A 522 10.64 13.77 10.13
C GLU A 522 9.22 13.86 10.68
N GLU A 523 8.23 14.17 9.85
CA GLU A 523 6.84 14.27 10.31
C GLU A 523 6.32 12.94 10.87
N ALA A 524 6.63 11.82 10.21
CA ALA A 524 6.26 10.50 10.72
C ALA A 524 6.97 10.19 12.05
N VAL A 525 8.26 10.50 12.17
CA VAL A 525 9.01 10.27 13.41
C VAL A 525 8.49 11.16 14.54
N ASP A 526 8.24 12.45 14.28
CA ASP A 526 7.71 13.40 15.26
C ASP A 526 6.38 12.93 15.85
N ARG A 527 5.53 12.37 14.99
CA ARG A 527 4.22 11.87 15.36
C ARG A 527 4.30 10.59 16.19
N TYR A 528 5.19 9.66 15.81
CA TYR A 528 5.16 8.29 16.31
C TYR A 528 6.30 7.90 17.26
N ALA A 529 7.36 8.70 17.39
CA ALA A 529 8.50 8.39 18.27
C ALA A 529 8.10 8.20 19.74
N LYS A 530 7.00 8.81 20.17
CA LYS A 530 6.42 8.62 21.51
C LYS A 530 5.99 7.17 21.82
N TYR A 531 5.80 6.32 20.81
CA TYR A 531 5.39 4.93 20.98
C TYR A 531 6.60 3.99 21.10
N PRO A 532 6.78 3.27 22.22
CA PRO A 532 7.89 2.33 22.41
C PRO A 532 7.92 1.17 21.40
N ALA A 533 6.78 0.87 20.77
CA ALA A 533 6.65 -0.17 19.76
C ALA A 533 7.27 0.21 18.40
N LEU A 534 7.48 1.50 18.12
CA LEU A 534 8.11 1.95 16.88
C LEU A 534 9.55 1.41 16.82
N GLU A 535 9.93 0.73 15.75
CA GLU A 535 11.28 0.18 15.57
C GLU A 535 12.21 1.14 14.81
N GLY A 536 11.65 1.93 13.90
CA GLY A 536 12.41 2.76 12.97
C GLY A 536 11.51 3.29 11.87
N ILE A 537 12.12 3.75 10.78
CA ILE A 537 11.44 4.04 9.51
C ILE A 537 12.08 3.17 8.44
N SER A 538 11.29 2.48 7.62
CA SER A 538 11.77 1.74 6.45
C SER A 538 11.52 2.55 5.18
N LEU A 539 12.58 2.81 4.41
CA LEU A 539 12.49 3.32 3.05
C LEU A 539 12.64 2.17 2.07
N ILE A 540 11.73 2.11 1.12
CA ILE A 540 11.84 1.17 0.01
C ILE A 540 12.89 1.66 -0.97
N VAL A 541 13.95 0.88 -1.14
CA VAL A 541 14.97 1.05 -2.18
C VAL A 541 14.61 0.12 -3.33
N GLY A 542 13.88 0.67 -4.30
CA GLY A 542 13.33 -0.07 -5.42
C GLY A 542 12.86 0.84 -6.55
N GLN A 543 12.26 0.26 -7.59
CA GLN A 543 11.78 1.00 -8.75
C GLN A 543 10.86 2.16 -8.33
N GLY A 544 10.93 3.29 -9.02
CA GLY A 544 10.10 4.47 -8.74
C GLY A 544 10.42 5.27 -7.47
N ASN A 545 11.24 4.75 -6.55
CA ASN A 545 11.49 5.40 -5.27
C ASN A 545 12.63 6.43 -5.35
N CYS A 546 12.33 7.68 -5.00
CA CYS A 546 13.23 8.83 -5.03
C CYS A 546 14.22 8.85 -3.85
N VAL A 547 14.81 7.70 -3.53
CA VAL A 547 15.84 7.50 -2.49
C VAL A 547 17.20 7.10 -3.07
N PHE A 548 17.26 6.87 -4.39
CA PHE A 548 18.46 6.57 -5.18
C PHE A 548 18.23 6.89 -6.67
N PHE A 549 19.23 6.73 -7.54
CA PHE A 549 19.09 7.05 -8.97
C PHE A 549 18.39 5.95 -9.78
N GLY A 550 18.33 4.73 -9.26
CA GLY A 550 17.64 3.62 -9.91
C GLY A 550 18.40 2.92 -11.05
N SER A 551 19.18 3.65 -11.86
CA SER A 551 19.92 3.08 -12.99
C SER A 551 21.13 3.93 -13.39
N ILE A 552 22.03 3.34 -14.17
CA ILE A 552 23.07 4.09 -14.91
C ILE A 552 22.46 4.95 -16.01
N GLN A 553 21.22 4.70 -16.40
CA GLN A 553 20.55 5.38 -17.50
C GLN A 553 19.92 6.73 -17.09
N SER A 554 19.98 7.09 -15.81
CA SER A 554 19.33 8.27 -15.24
C SER A 554 20.29 9.18 -14.48
N GLY A 555 19.87 10.43 -14.26
CA GLY A 555 20.64 11.44 -13.53
C GLY A 555 21.54 12.28 -14.43
N TYR A 556 21.14 12.49 -15.69
CA TYR A 556 21.89 13.30 -16.67
C TYR A 556 21.37 14.73 -16.79
N ASP A 557 20.43 15.11 -15.92
CA ASP A 557 19.90 16.46 -15.79
C ASP A 557 20.99 17.50 -15.49
N ASP A 558 20.67 18.76 -15.79
CA ASP A 558 21.61 19.88 -15.68
C ASP A 558 22.12 20.07 -14.25
N PHE A 559 21.26 19.88 -13.25
CA PHE A 559 21.63 19.99 -11.84
C PHE A 559 22.64 18.91 -11.44
N THR A 560 22.34 17.63 -11.71
CA THR A 560 23.22 16.51 -11.31
C THR A 560 24.59 16.61 -11.94
N VAL A 561 24.66 16.85 -13.25
CA VAL A 561 25.94 16.94 -13.95
C VAL A 561 26.71 18.19 -13.53
N GLY A 562 26.05 19.35 -13.41
CA GLY A 562 26.69 20.57 -12.92
C GLY A 562 27.25 20.43 -11.50
N LEU A 563 26.54 19.72 -10.61
CA LEU A 563 27.03 19.44 -9.26
C LEU A 563 28.25 18.50 -9.29
N PHE A 564 28.24 17.47 -10.14
CA PHE A 564 29.39 16.58 -10.34
C PHE A 564 30.61 17.33 -10.85
N GLU A 565 30.47 18.17 -11.88
CA GLU A 565 31.58 18.98 -12.39
C GLU A 565 32.16 19.89 -11.30
N LYS A 566 31.27 20.55 -10.54
CA LYS A 566 31.66 21.45 -9.44
C LYS A 566 32.45 20.74 -8.34
N GLU A 567 32.02 19.56 -7.93
CA GLU A 567 32.62 18.87 -6.78
C GLU A 567 33.80 17.98 -7.12
N THR A 568 33.89 17.51 -8.37
CA THR A 568 34.98 16.63 -8.82
C THR A 568 36.04 17.36 -9.64
N GLY A 569 35.71 18.53 -10.19
CA GLY A 569 36.56 19.25 -11.14
C GLY A 569 36.64 18.61 -12.53
N ILE A 570 35.89 17.53 -12.78
CA ILE A 570 35.84 16.84 -14.08
C ILE A 570 34.82 17.55 -14.96
N HIS A 571 35.28 18.17 -16.05
CA HIS A 571 34.40 18.80 -17.03
C HIS A 571 33.76 17.76 -17.96
N VAL A 572 32.44 17.85 -18.17
CA VAL A 572 31.66 16.99 -19.05
C VAL A 572 31.24 17.80 -20.29
N PRO A 573 31.93 17.63 -21.44
CA PRO A 573 31.62 18.38 -22.65
C PRO A 573 30.26 17.97 -23.22
N ALA A 574 29.33 18.92 -23.26
CA ALA A 574 28.03 18.79 -23.90
C ALA A 574 27.45 20.17 -24.24
N ASP A 575 26.45 20.20 -25.11
CA ASP A 575 25.69 21.41 -25.41
C ASP A 575 24.98 21.95 -24.15
N LYS A 576 24.77 23.27 -24.10
CA LYS A 576 24.09 23.92 -22.96
C LYS A 576 22.57 23.70 -22.98
N THR A 577 21.99 23.58 -24.17
CA THR A 577 20.55 23.38 -24.40
C THR A 577 20.32 22.34 -25.49
N GLY A 578 19.06 21.96 -25.72
CA GLY A 578 18.65 20.92 -26.66
C GLY A 578 18.65 19.51 -26.06
N ALA A 579 17.84 18.62 -26.62
CA ALA A 579 17.69 17.23 -26.16
C ALA A 579 18.98 16.41 -26.30
N ALA A 580 19.84 16.74 -27.27
CA ALA A 580 21.06 15.97 -27.53
C ALA A 580 22.06 16.01 -26.37
N ARG A 581 22.06 17.07 -25.54
CA ARG A 581 23.05 17.26 -24.47
C ARG A 581 23.06 16.11 -23.46
N PHE A 582 21.91 15.55 -23.14
CA PHE A 582 21.79 14.42 -22.20
C PHE A 582 22.54 13.19 -22.72
N SER A 583 22.38 12.88 -24.00
CA SER A 583 23.05 11.74 -24.65
C SER A 583 24.55 11.97 -24.85
N GLN A 584 24.97 13.23 -25.03
CA GLN A 584 26.39 13.60 -25.11
C GLN A 584 27.06 13.41 -23.74
N ARG A 585 26.45 13.90 -22.65
CA ARG A 585 26.90 13.69 -21.28
C ARG A 585 27.03 12.21 -20.95
N PHE A 586 26.00 11.42 -21.25
CA PHE A 586 26.01 9.97 -21.05
C PHE A 586 27.20 9.33 -21.77
N ARG A 587 27.32 9.53 -23.08
CA ARG A 587 28.40 8.92 -23.88
C ARG A 587 29.78 9.31 -23.36
N TRP A 588 29.98 10.58 -23.04
CA TRP A 588 31.26 11.06 -22.54
C TRP A 588 31.59 10.49 -21.15
N LEU A 589 30.64 10.53 -20.21
CA LEU A 589 30.83 9.98 -18.87
C LEU A 589 31.13 8.48 -18.93
N MET A 590 30.40 7.73 -19.76
CA MET A 590 30.61 6.28 -19.90
C MET A 590 31.96 5.93 -20.51
N ALA A 591 32.48 6.76 -21.42
CA ALA A 591 33.78 6.54 -22.06
C ALA A 591 34.98 7.03 -21.20
N ASN A 592 34.81 8.10 -20.43
CA ASN A 592 35.94 8.82 -19.82
C ASN A 592 35.97 8.82 -18.29
N ALA A 593 34.81 8.71 -17.63
CA ALA A 593 34.71 8.93 -16.18
C ALA A 593 33.72 7.99 -15.47
N ARG A 594 33.43 6.83 -16.06
CA ARG A 594 32.33 5.94 -15.62
C ARG A 594 32.40 5.57 -14.14
N GLU A 595 33.52 5.04 -13.68
CA GLU A 595 33.64 4.60 -12.28
C GLU A 595 33.57 5.79 -11.32
N ARG A 596 34.22 6.92 -11.65
CA ARG A 596 34.15 8.12 -10.80
C ARG A 596 32.72 8.69 -10.72
N TRP A 597 31.98 8.68 -11.83
CA TRP A 597 30.57 9.06 -11.87
C TRP A 597 29.70 8.16 -10.98
N ILE A 598 29.92 6.84 -11.03
CA ILE A 598 29.21 5.87 -10.20
C ILE A 598 29.55 6.06 -8.71
N GLU A 599 30.83 6.18 -8.36
CA GLU A 599 31.28 6.39 -6.98
C GLU A 599 30.72 7.68 -6.38
N TRP A 600 30.80 8.79 -7.11
CA TRP A 600 30.25 10.07 -6.65
C TRP A 600 28.73 9.98 -6.40
N ARG A 601 27.96 9.33 -7.30
CA ARG A 601 26.53 9.11 -7.05
C ARG A 601 26.29 8.26 -5.81
N CYS A 602 27.09 7.21 -5.60
CA CYS A 602 27.02 6.37 -4.39
C CYS A 602 27.34 7.16 -3.12
N GLU A 603 28.32 8.07 -3.15
CA GLU A 603 28.65 8.97 -2.04
C GLU A 603 27.47 9.89 -1.70
N LYS A 604 26.80 10.46 -2.72
CA LYS A 604 25.65 11.35 -2.51
C LYS A 604 24.44 10.65 -1.89
N ILE A 605 24.11 9.46 -2.37
CA ILE A 605 23.02 8.66 -1.81
C ILE A 605 23.37 8.17 -0.41
N ARG A 606 24.63 7.81 -0.14
CA ARG A 606 25.10 7.54 1.23
C ARG A 606 24.86 8.74 2.15
N ASP A 607 25.20 9.95 1.73
CA ASP A 607 25.01 11.15 2.55
C ASP A 607 23.54 11.44 2.83
N LEU A 608 22.68 11.27 1.82
CA LEU A 608 21.23 11.37 1.98
C LEU A 608 20.73 10.39 3.05
N HIS A 609 21.06 9.11 2.92
CA HIS A 609 20.64 8.08 3.87
C HIS A 609 21.20 8.30 5.28
N LYS A 610 22.46 8.74 5.40
CA LYS A 610 23.05 9.06 6.70
C LYS A 610 22.33 10.23 7.38
N ASP A 611 22.05 11.30 6.65
CA ASP A 611 21.33 12.46 7.18
C ASP A 611 19.91 12.10 7.66
N LEU A 612 19.20 11.26 6.91
CA LEU A 612 17.89 10.72 7.34
C LEU A 612 18.00 9.88 8.62
N ALA A 613 19.00 9.00 8.73
CA ALA A 613 19.23 8.21 9.93
C ALA A 613 19.57 9.09 11.15
N ASP A 614 20.38 10.13 10.97
CA ASP A 614 20.71 11.10 12.02
C ASP A 614 19.48 11.89 12.46
N ARG A 615 18.58 12.27 11.53
CA ARG A 615 17.28 12.92 11.83
C ARG A 615 16.38 12.04 12.68
N ILE A 616 16.21 10.78 12.28
CA ILE A 616 15.42 9.78 13.03
C ILE A 616 15.97 9.65 14.46
N ARG A 617 17.28 9.48 14.62
CA ARG A 617 17.93 9.26 15.92
C ARG A 617 17.96 10.49 16.82
N ARG A 618 17.94 11.70 16.25
CA ARG A 618 17.79 12.95 17.02
C ARG A 618 16.47 13.01 17.78
N ARG A 619 15.41 12.39 17.25
CA ARG A 619 14.12 12.31 17.94
C ARG A 619 14.07 11.18 18.96
N ARG A 620 14.63 10.02 18.63
CA ARG A 620 14.76 8.90 19.57
C ARG A 620 16.01 8.05 19.27
N PRO A 621 17.02 8.02 20.17
CA PRO A 621 18.34 7.47 19.85
C PRO A 621 18.41 5.99 19.44
N ASP A 622 17.42 5.18 19.85
CA ASP A 622 17.32 3.75 19.55
C ASP A 622 16.73 3.45 18.16
N LEU A 623 16.01 4.40 17.56
CA LEU A 623 15.39 4.23 16.25
C LEU A 623 16.44 4.10 15.14
N LYS A 624 16.09 3.36 14.09
CA LYS A 624 16.97 3.13 12.93
C LYS A 624 16.27 3.48 11.63
N LEU A 625 17.07 3.82 10.63
CA LEU A 625 16.65 3.83 9.24
C LEU A 625 16.83 2.43 8.65
N TYR A 626 15.76 1.82 8.19
CA TYR A 626 15.80 0.57 7.43
C TYR A 626 15.80 0.92 5.93
N LEU A 627 16.75 0.37 5.19
CA LEU A 627 16.77 0.43 3.74
C LEU A 627 16.35 -0.93 3.22
N THR A 628 15.12 -0.99 2.71
CA THR A 628 14.49 -2.23 2.26
C THR A 628 14.67 -2.38 0.76
N PHE A 629 15.53 -3.29 0.36
CA PHE A 629 15.79 -3.59 -1.03
C PHE A 629 14.71 -4.53 -1.55
N TYR A 630 13.91 -4.00 -2.46
CA TYR A 630 13.15 -4.84 -3.37
C TYR A 630 14.11 -5.55 -4.31
N HIS A 631 13.73 -6.75 -4.71
CA HIS A 631 14.45 -7.45 -5.76
C HIS A 631 14.49 -6.56 -7.02
N VAL A 632 15.62 -6.57 -7.72
CA VAL A 632 15.64 -6.16 -9.12
C VAL A 632 14.78 -7.18 -9.83
N ASP A 633 13.52 -6.83 -10.07
CA ASP A 633 12.53 -7.74 -10.57
C ASP A 633 12.95 -8.30 -11.93
N GLY A 634 13.11 -9.62 -12.04
CA GLY A 634 13.38 -10.29 -13.31
C GLY A 634 12.20 -10.24 -14.28
N HIS A 635 11.02 -9.76 -13.87
CA HIS A 635 9.87 -9.56 -14.76
C HIS A 635 9.99 -8.25 -15.55
N ASN A 636 11.13 -7.57 -15.43
CA ASN A 636 11.28 -6.26 -16.02
C ASN A 636 11.33 -6.33 -17.54
N TRP A 637 10.19 -6.07 -18.17
CA TRP A 637 10.04 -5.97 -19.63
C TRP A 637 10.69 -4.70 -20.20
N ASN A 638 11.11 -3.76 -19.35
CA ASN A 638 11.85 -2.60 -19.79
C ASN A 638 13.34 -3.00 -20.02
N PRO A 639 13.89 -2.80 -21.23
CA PRO A 639 15.30 -3.01 -21.53
C PRO A 639 16.26 -2.28 -20.55
N MET A 640 15.80 -1.27 -19.81
CA MET A 640 16.54 -0.52 -18.80
C MET A 640 16.96 -1.32 -17.55
N TYR A 641 16.29 -2.43 -17.26
CA TYR A 641 16.47 -3.27 -16.06
C TYR A 641 16.50 -4.76 -16.41
N ASN A 642 16.61 -5.06 -17.70
CA ASN A 642 16.40 -6.37 -18.28
C ASN A 642 17.50 -7.38 -17.88
N LEU A 643 17.02 -8.61 -17.73
CA LEU A 643 17.57 -9.89 -17.30
C LEU A 643 18.96 -10.32 -17.79
N ASP A 644 19.65 -9.54 -18.62
CA ASP A 644 21.00 -9.88 -19.08
C ASP A 644 22.02 -9.91 -17.93
N ALA A 645 21.72 -9.23 -16.82
CA ALA A 645 22.50 -9.31 -15.60
C ALA A 645 22.48 -10.70 -14.94
N TRP A 646 21.41 -11.48 -15.12
CA TRP A 646 21.23 -12.78 -14.48
C TRP A 646 21.61 -13.96 -15.39
N ARG A 647 22.03 -13.69 -16.63
CA ARG A 647 22.64 -14.71 -17.50
C ARG A 647 24.06 -15.04 -16.97
N PRO A 648 24.56 -16.27 -17.17
CA PRO A 648 25.98 -16.56 -16.95
C PRO A 648 26.87 -15.56 -17.71
N GLY A 649 27.69 -14.80 -16.99
CA GLY A 649 28.52 -13.71 -17.57
C GLY A 649 27.89 -12.31 -17.57
N GLY A 650 26.70 -12.13 -16.99
CA GLY A 650 26.02 -10.85 -16.80
C GLY A 650 26.56 -9.98 -15.66
N ARG A 651 25.94 -8.81 -15.46
CA ARG A 651 26.22 -7.88 -14.35
C ARG A 651 25.88 -8.48 -12.98
N SER A 652 26.73 -8.30 -11.98
CA SER A 652 26.41 -8.70 -10.60
C SER A 652 25.36 -7.79 -9.96
N THR A 653 24.63 -8.27 -8.96
CA THR A 653 23.70 -7.45 -8.17
C THR A 653 24.38 -6.22 -7.55
N GLU A 654 25.65 -6.35 -7.13
CA GLU A 654 26.47 -5.23 -6.66
C GLU A 654 26.66 -4.17 -7.76
N GLN A 655 26.97 -4.57 -8.99
CA GLN A 655 27.13 -3.65 -10.11
C GLN A 655 25.83 -2.90 -10.41
N ILE A 656 24.68 -3.59 -10.39
CA ILE A 656 23.37 -2.97 -10.63
C ILE A 656 23.07 -1.90 -9.57
N TYR A 657 23.26 -2.22 -8.29
CA TYR A 657 23.01 -1.24 -7.23
C TYR A 657 23.98 -0.06 -7.29
N ARG A 658 25.27 -0.29 -7.57
CA ARG A 658 26.25 0.79 -7.77
C ARG A 658 25.84 1.68 -8.94
N GLU A 659 25.41 1.10 -10.05
CA GLU A 659 24.88 1.84 -11.21
C GLU A 659 23.65 2.69 -10.85
N GLY A 660 22.81 2.23 -9.91
CA GLY A 660 21.71 3.01 -9.33
C GLY A 660 22.11 4.00 -8.24
N GLY A 661 23.41 4.16 -7.96
CA GLY A 661 23.93 5.07 -6.94
C GLY A 661 23.92 4.48 -5.52
N PHE A 662 23.93 3.17 -5.35
CA PHE A 662 23.99 2.53 -4.04
C PHE A 662 25.15 1.54 -3.93
N ASP A 663 26.12 1.82 -3.06
CA ASP A 663 27.24 0.93 -2.77
C ASP A 663 27.18 0.45 -1.32
N MET A 664 26.87 -0.84 -1.12
CA MET A 664 26.77 -1.46 0.21
C MET A 664 28.03 -1.26 1.07
N ARG A 665 29.21 -1.13 0.46
CA ARG A 665 30.48 -0.99 1.17
C ARG A 665 30.55 0.33 1.94
N LEU A 666 29.88 1.38 1.44
CA LEU A 666 29.81 2.69 2.08
C LEU A 666 28.99 2.70 3.38
N TYR A 667 28.23 1.64 3.66
CA TYR A 667 27.35 1.53 4.84
C TYR A 667 27.95 0.73 5.99
N ARG A 668 29.08 0.02 5.79
CA ARG A 668 29.65 -0.94 6.76
C ARG A 668 29.85 -0.36 8.17
N ASN A 669 30.21 0.93 8.26
CA ASN A 669 30.54 1.60 9.52
C ASN A 669 29.51 2.67 9.91
N LEU A 670 28.36 2.73 9.23
CA LEU A 670 27.32 3.70 9.56
C LEU A 670 26.42 3.13 10.66
N SER A 671 26.38 3.83 11.80
CA SER A 671 25.45 3.51 12.89
C SER A 671 24.03 3.98 12.56
N GLY A 672 23.02 3.23 12.99
CA GLY A 672 21.62 3.64 12.85
C GLY A 672 20.98 3.33 11.49
N ILE A 673 21.67 2.59 10.62
CA ILE A 673 21.14 2.12 9.33
C ILE A 673 21.12 0.60 9.32
N VAL A 674 20.01 0.00 8.87
CA VAL A 674 19.85 -1.44 8.69
C VAL A 674 19.55 -1.71 7.21
N LEU A 675 20.37 -2.55 6.57
CA LEU A 675 20.09 -3.03 5.22
C LEU A 675 19.22 -4.29 5.30
N ARG A 676 18.04 -4.26 4.69
CA ARG A 676 17.08 -5.36 4.70
C ARG A 676 16.78 -5.80 3.27
N ARG A 677 16.89 -7.09 2.98
CA ARG A 677 16.51 -7.67 1.68
C ARG A 677 15.14 -8.32 1.79
N VAL A 678 14.24 -8.02 0.87
CA VAL A 678 13.00 -8.79 0.67
C VAL A 678 13.33 -10.03 -0.15
N MET A 679 12.93 -11.22 0.31
CA MET A 679 13.07 -12.47 -0.43
C MET A 679 11.68 -12.99 -0.80
N TYR A 680 11.46 -13.25 -2.09
CA TYR A 680 10.29 -13.97 -2.57
C TYR A 680 10.65 -15.46 -2.71
N PRO A 681 10.06 -16.35 -1.91
CA PRO A 681 10.48 -17.75 -1.83
C PRO A 681 10.38 -18.55 -3.14
N ILE A 682 9.65 -18.04 -4.15
CA ILE A 682 9.29 -18.77 -5.37
C ILE A 682 9.79 -18.12 -6.66
N ASP A 683 10.63 -17.09 -6.57
CA ASP A 683 11.12 -16.30 -7.72
C ASP A 683 11.66 -17.17 -8.85
N TYR A 684 12.52 -18.14 -8.53
CA TYR A 684 13.08 -19.03 -9.55
C TYR A 684 12.00 -19.81 -10.32
N ARG A 685 10.97 -20.33 -9.63
CA ARG A 685 9.86 -21.03 -10.28
C ARG A 685 9.00 -20.10 -11.11
N PHE A 686 8.73 -18.90 -10.61
CA PHE A 686 8.09 -17.86 -11.40
C PHE A 686 8.90 -17.64 -12.70
N PHE A 687 10.19 -17.34 -12.59
CA PHE A 687 11.01 -17.00 -13.75
C PHE A 687 11.12 -18.14 -14.75
N THR A 688 11.33 -19.37 -14.28
CA THR A 688 11.39 -20.53 -15.17
C THR A 688 10.04 -20.82 -15.84
N THR A 689 8.92 -20.64 -15.14
CA THR A 689 7.58 -20.88 -15.69
C THR A 689 7.20 -19.87 -16.77
N TYR A 690 7.52 -18.59 -16.56
CA TYR A 690 7.12 -17.52 -17.46
C TYR A 690 8.16 -17.20 -18.54
N TYR A 691 9.45 -17.51 -18.33
CA TYR A 691 10.55 -17.10 -19.22
C TYR A 691 11.57 -18.21 -19.54
N GLY A 692 11.46 -19.40 -18.93
CA GLY A 692 12.46 -20.48 -19.04
C GLY A 692 12.48 -21.26 -20.37
N GLY A 693 11.68 -20.87 -21.36
CA GLY A 693 11.63 -21.53 -22.67
C GLY A 693 11.52 -20.54 -23.82
N ALA A 694 12.64 -20.35 -24.56
CA ALA A 694 12.81 -19.43 -25.69
C ALA A 694 12.47 -17.96 -25.39
N ALA A 695 13.21 -17.03 -26.00
CA ALA A 695 12.98 -15.60 -25.79
C ALA A 695 11.50 -15.24 -26.00
N PRO A 696 10.90 -14.39 -25.15
CA PRO A 696 9.54 -13.94 -25.39
C PRO A 696 9.51 -13.26 -26.77
N THR A 697 8.82 -13.87 -27.73
CA THR A 697 8.32 -13.13 -28.89
C THR A 697 7.48 -12.00 -28.31
N VAL A 698 7.81 -10.78 -28.71
CA VAL A 698 7.06 -9.56 -28.37
C VAL A 698 5.66 -9.67 -28.97
N THR A 699 4.78 -10.44 -28.34
CA THR A 699 3.35 -10.26 -28.50
C THR A 699 3.04 -8.98 -27.74
N LYS A 700 2.79 -7.91 -28.48
CA LYS A 700 2.22 -6.66 -27.95
C LYS A 700 1.05 -7.06 -27.04
N TYR A 701 1.26 -7.01 -25.73
CA TYR A 701 0.15 -6.87 -24.81
C TYR A 701 -0.41 -5.49 -25.13
N SER A 702 -1.51 -5.45 -25.87
CA SER A 702 -2.37 -4.28 -25.89
C SER A 702 -2.63 -3.93 -24.42
N PRO A 703 -2.49 -2.67 -23.98
CA PRO A 703 -2.97 -2.29 -22.68
C PRO A 703 -4.48 -2.51 -22.71
N ALA A 704 -4.90 -3.71 -22.31
CA ALA A 704 -6.25 -3.92 -21.84
C ALA A 704 -6.38 -2.89 -20.73
N THR A 705 -7.23 -1.91 -20.98
CA THR A 705 -7.72 -0.92 -20.04
C THR A 705 -8.00 -1.62 -18.72
N SER A 706 -7.00 -1.65 -17.83
CA SER A 706 -7.20 -1.88 -16.42
C SER A 706 -7.80 -0.57 -15.91
N SER A 707 -9.10 -0.41 -16.15
CA SER A 707 -9.93 0.41 -15.30
C SER A 707 -9.87 -0.21 -13.91
N TYR A 708 -8.90 0.25 -13.13
CA TYR A 708 -8.94 0.19 -11.68
C TYR A 708 -9.79 1.36 -11.18
#